data_AF-A0A7X1B9Z5-F1
#
_entry.id   AF-A0A7X1B9Z5-F1
#
_cell.length_a   1.000
_cell.length_b   1.000
_cell.length_c   1.000
_cell.angle_alpha   90.00
_cell.angle_beta   90.00
_cell.angle_gamma   90.00
#
_symmetry.space_group_name_H-M   'P 1'
#
loop_
_entity.id
_entity.type
_entity.pdbx_description
1 polymer ?
#
loop_
_entity_poly.entity_id
_entity_poly.type
_entity_poly.pdbx_seq_one_letter_code
_entity_poly.pdbx_strand_id
1 'polypeptide(L)'
;MIITRKTKIPLHWAFYAQLPLLMSIYGEFVINAPFLLLIKRFIDNPAAIMGLISLEIYISILGSPFISWLSDRVWTRWGRRKFFFTIADIGRGLCVLLMPFAPNLILLIALRWLFDAFSNFGSMTQALVYEVVPTPQRGRLAGFFQSSIQFGNLVFYFLLLGRFDDMYFMGPFDFATSVSGGAAMFWIAAIVLFAIAAYESLGFKEIKPPNRKTLQDDRKPGQSVFGYFITSFFRDVCSKDLLPLYLLAFVDVMVRINLGLFQPLQFTEQWGYSLQQFGNTVAIGVIFSVTFALFSGWFADRYGKMVTFVIASIGSLLVNLAFVIFLAIKPGHRPTLTEIVVFSNIEQIFSMVKAVIIFPLIMEYINRNRLGAANAGLQVMRTIFRSGMAVFVGVWILWWSLAFMPQAGYRVLTTYPEAITKAELAEELARSGLGSDEIMILPGEQGHKEGDPSQIWYLHKYDEQVQDLVEERKELTNKIAALETKLGSPMSDESHRTKMRAEVEADKLRLLETDSALSDGAAALNKQIASHTENKRTASGDQFLSATYSNNQLTLSLTAVGTADSELENRFPNDLDGPPIAQHLDEDSRLLRPEIEADFQEESVNISATFRPSFVFLYRVANRVLSDPNAAYELATVLQSIHDAELGRDEGLINFQASQEETDEKALSYELMLNQELDPQAIESLAATLQAERLIESAHYRELSPSRYRFALTTPSTERKDTATENASRIEEAENRLLQLLPRTGESIPSMVAAFYLRVTATLSSVPYNVIVPEHTTQALHKERVYEYFFSSRTLMILTDFIGFAIIALLVRLERKGKIHKYGVEEDENR
;
A
#
# COMPACT_ATOMS: atom_id res chain seq x y z
N MET A 1 -6.44 42.32 14.07
CA MET A 1 -6.62 42.57 12.63
C MET A 1 -5.24 42.79 12.00
N ILE A 2 -4.87 41.96 11.02
CA ILE A 2 -3.58 42.01 10.32
C ILE A 2 -3.68 43.04 9.19
N ILE A 3 -2.69 43.93 9.11
CA ILE A 3 -2.64 45.02 8.13
C ILE A 3 -1.46 44.78 7.17
N THR A 4 -1.71 44.91 5.88
CA THR A 4 -0.71 44.74 4.81
C THR A 4 0.28 45.92 4.74
N ARG A 5 1.47 45.69 4.16
CA ARG A 5 2.50 46.71 3.85
C ARG A 5 3.15 47.44 5.04
N LYS A 6 3.36 46.75 6.17
CA LYS A 6 4.20 47.28 7.26
C LYS A 6 5.67 46.97 7.03
N THR A 7 6.57 47.84 7.52
CA THR A 7 8.03 47.64 7.45
C THR A 7 8.54 46.61 8.46
N LYS A 8 7.85 46.45 9.59
CA LYS A 8 8.12 45.44 10.62
C LYS A 8 6.82 44.97 11.24
N ILE A 9 6.68 43.65 11.43
CA ILE A 9 5.54 43.04 12.13
C ILE A 9 6.05 42.17 13.29
N PRO A 10 5.24 41.97 14.34
CA PRO A 10 5.57 41.02 15.39
C PRO A 10 5.43 39.58 14.88
N LEU A 11 6.19 38.66 15.47
CA LEU A 11 6.36 37.30 14.94
C LEU A 11 5.05 36.49 14.95
N HIS A 12 4.19 36.71 15.93
CA HIS A 12 2.87 36.08 15.99
C HIS A 12 1.95 36.55 14.85
N TRP A 13 2.05 37.80 14.36
CA TRP A 13 1.30 38.22 13.17
C TRP A 13 1.73 37.46 11.92
N ALA A 14 3.02 37.15 11.81
CA ALA A 14 3.54 36.37 10.69
C ALA A 14 2.98 34.93 10.72
N PHE A 15 2.91 34.30 11.90
CA PHE A 15 2.26 33.00 12.10
C PHE A 15 0.76 33.02 11.76
N TYR A 16 0.03 34.01 12.24
CA TYR A 16 -1.39 34.14 11.95
C TYR A 16 -1.67 34.45 10.47
N ALA A 17 -0.77 35.17 9.79
CA ALA A 17 -0.92 35.50 8.38
C ALA A 17 -0.86 34.26 7.47
N GLN A 18 -0.09 33.22 7.83
CA GLN A 18 0.07 32.00 7.03
C GLN A 18 -0.99 30.92 7.30
N LEU A 19 -1.82 31.06 8.34
CA LEU A 19 -2.88 30.09 8.68
C LEU A 19 -3.82 29.78 7.50
N PRO A 20 -4.31 30.79 6.73
CA PRO A 20 -5.01 30.58 5.47
C PRO A 20 -4.38 29.52 4.55
N LEU A 21 -3.08 29.68 4.29
CA LEU A 21 -2.35 28.82 3.39
C LEU A 21 -2.19 27.40 3.96
N LEU A 22 -1.93 27.29 5.27
CA LEU A 22 -1.79 26.01 5.95
C LEU A 22 -3.09 25.22 5.96
N MET A 23 -4.21 25.86 6.30
CA MET A 23 -5.52 25.20 6.34
C MET A 23 -5.99 24.79 4.94
N SER A 24 -5.68 25.61 3.92
CA SER A 24 -5.91 25.26 2.53
C SER A 24 -5.20 23.96 2.12
N ILE A 25 -3.94 23.79 2.55
CA ILE A 25 -3.15 22.57 2.31
C ILE A 25 -3.71 21.37 3.09
N TYR A 26 -4.11 21.56 4.35
CA TYR A 26 -4.73 20.47 5.13
C TYR A 26 -6.07 20.02 4.55
N GLY A 27 -6.85 20.95 3.99
CA GLY A 27 -8.06 20.61 3.24
C GLY A 27 -7.77 19.69 2.04
N GLU A 28 -6.62 19.85 1.37
CA GLU A 28 -6.21 18.94 0.29
C GLU A 28 -5.85 17.55 0.79
N PHE A 29 -5.27 17.41 1.98
CA PHE A 29 -4.98 16.09 2.57
C PHE A 29 -6.26 15.28 2.77
N VAL A 30 -7.30 15.90 3.32
CA VAL A 30 -8.59 15.25 3.56
C VAL A 30 -9.35 14.97 2.26
N ILE A 31 -9.09 15.72 1.19
CA ILE A 31 -9.68 15.40 -0.11
C ILE A 31 -8.96 14.23 -0.74
N ASN A 32 -7.63 14.24 -0.84
CA ASN A 32 -6.94 13.27 -1.70
C ASN A 32 -7.12 11.80 -1.27
N ALA A 33 -6.90 11.44 0.02
CA ALA A 33 -7.00 10.03 0.42
C ALA A 33 -8.45 9.57 0.71
N PRO A 34 -9.26 10.27 1.52
CA PRO A 34 -10.68 9.92 1.73
C PRO A 34 -11.54 9.94 0.45
N PHE A 35 -11.30 10.84 -0.50
CA PHE A 35 -12.04 10.84 -1.77
C PHE A 35 -11.77 9.57 -2.58
N LEU A 36 -10.53 9.08 -2.56
CA LEU A 36 -10.17 7.82 -3.21
C LEU A 36 -10.96 6.63 -2.62
N LEU A 37 -11.29 6.69 -1.33
CA LEU A 37 -12.16 5.69 -0.70
C LEU A 37 -13.64 5.87 -1.08
N LEU A 38 -14.12 7.11 -1.23
CA LEU A 38 -15.48 7.36 -1.71
C LEU A 38 -15.68 6.92 -3.17
N ILE A 39 -14.71 7.18 -4.06
CA ILE A 39 -14.84 6.83 -5.47
C ILE A 39 -14.80 5.31 -5.67
N LYS A 40 -14.11 4.56 -4.79
CA LYS A 40 -14.16 3.09 -4.74
C LYS A 40 -15.57 2.53 -4.52
N ARG A 41 -16.53 3.30 -4.01
CA ARG A 41 -17.94 2.86 -3.94
C ARG A 41 -18.62 2.74 -5.31
N PHE A 42 -18.05 3.38 -6.33
CA PHE A 42 -18.64 3.50 -7.66
C PHE A 42 -17.79 2.90 -8.77
N ILE A 43 -16.46 2.96 -8.64
CA ILE A 43 -15.49 2.39 -9.58
C ILE A 43 -14.49 1.56 -8.82
N ASP A 44 -14.37 0.29 -9.19
CA ASP A 44 -13.41 -0.64 -8.58
C ASP A 44 -12.06 -0.67 -9.32
N ASN A 45 -11.99 -0.12 -10.55
CA ASN A 45 -10.77 -0.05 -11.38
C ASN A 45 -9.84 1.11 -10.93
N PRO A 46 -8.65 0.82 -10.37
CA PRO A 46 -7.73 1.85 -9.90
C PRO A 46 -7.17 2.76 -11.00
N ALA A 47 -6.94 2.22 -12.21
CA ALA A 47 -6.44 2.99 -13.35
C ALA A 47 -7.47 4.03 -13.82
N ALA A 48 -8.76 3.67 -13.83
CA ALA A 48 -9.84 4.60 -14.14
C ALA A 48 -9.95 5.71 -13.08
N ILE A 49 -9.80 5.39 -11.79
CA ILE A 49 -9.77 6.38 -10.70
C ILE A 49 -8.62 7.38 -10.90
N MET A 50 -7.40 6.89 -11.11
CA MET A 50 -6.23 7.73 -11.31
C MET A 50 -6.34 8.59 -12.57
N GLY A 51 -6.88 8.02 -13.66
CA GLY A 51 -7.19 8.74 -14.88
C GLY A 51 -8.15 9.90 -14.64
N LEU A 52 -9.26 9.65 -13.94
CA LEU A 52 -10.27 10.67 -13.62
C LEU A 52 -9.72 11.80 -12.74
N ILE A 53 -8.91 11.46 -11.73
CA ILE A 53 -8.24 12.45 -10.86
C ILE A 53 -7.26 13.27 -11.70
N SER A 54 -6.48 12.65 -12.59
CA SER A 54 -5.49 13.35 -13.40
C SER A 54 -6.08 14.43 -14.33
N LEU A 55 -7.36 14.30 -14.72
CA LEU A 55 -8.04 15.28 -15.56
C LEU A 55 -8.18 16.66 -14.89
N GLU A 56 -8.14 16.71 -13.54
CA GLU A 56 -8.22 17.98 -12.79
C GLU A 56 -7.06 18.93 -13.12
N ILE A 57 -5.89 18.37 -13.52
CA ILE A 57 -4.67 19.12 -13.81
C ILE A 57 -4.93 20.10 -14.97
N TYR A 58 -5.73 19.72 -15.97
CA TYR A 58 -6.04 20.57 -17.11
C TYR A 58 -6.83 21.81 -16.72
N ILE A 59 -7.73 21.70 -15.74
CA ILE A 59 -8.50 22.83 -15.21
C ILE A 59 -7.56 23.77 -14.45
N SER A 60 -6.68 23.21 -13.62
CA SER A 60 -5.80 23.97 -12.73
C SER A 60 -4.63 24.66 -13.46
N ILE A 61 -4.13 24.09 -14.57
CA ILE A 61 -3.04 24.69 -15.37
C ILE A 61 -3.40 26.08 -15.89
N LEU A 62 -4.66 26.32 -16.27
CA LEU A 62 -5.11 27.64 -16.75
C LEU A 62 -5.94 28.41 -15.72
N GLY A 63 -6.69 27.71 -14.86
CA GLY A 63 -7.57 28.30 -13.85
C GLY A 63 -6.81 29.12 -12.80
N SER A 64 -5.83 28.51 -12.12
CA SER A 64 -5.04 29.20 -11.09
C SER A 64 -4.33 30.45 -11.63
N PRO A 65 -3.61 30.40 -12.76
CA PRO A 65 -2.99 31.58 -13.34
C PRO A 65 -3.98 32.67 -13.77
N PHE A 66 -5.14 32.28 -14.31
CA PHE A 66 -6.20 33.21 -14.69
C PHE A 66 -6.71 34.00 -13.49
N ILE A 67 -7.05 33.31 -12.39
CA ILE A 67 -7.56 33.98 -11.20
C ILE A 67 -6.48 34.85 -10.54
N SER A 68 -5.22 34.38 -10.49
CA SER A 68 -4.10 35.19 -10.00
C SER A 68 -3.95 36.48 -10.82
N TRP A 69 -3.99 36.39 -12.16
CA TRP A 69 -3.92 37.55 -13.06
C TRP A 69 -5.11 38.50 -12.89
N LEU A 70 -6.31 37.96 -12.67
CA LEU A 70 -7.55 38.71 -12.51
C LEU A 70 -7.56 39.51 -11.20
N SER A 71 -7.11 38.90 -10.10
CA SER A 71 -7.10 39.53 -8.78
C SER A 71 -6.24 40.77 -8.69
N ASP A 72 -5.14 40.84 -9.47
CA ASP A 72 -4.26 41.99 -9.46
C ASP A 72 -4.90 43.21 -10.13
N ARG A 73 -5.96 43.01 -10.94
CA ARG A 73 -6.64 44.04 -11.73
C ARG A 73 -8.01 44.45 -11.19
N VAL A 74 -8.64 43.60 -10.39
CA VAL A 74 -9.96 43.81 -9.78
C VAL A 74 -9.82 44.36 -8.35
N TRP A 75 -10.67 45.33 -7.98
CA TRP A 75 -10.79 45.79 -6.59
C TRP A 75 -12.26 45.81 -6.20
N THR A 76 -12.62 45.10 -5.13
CA THR A 76 -14.00 45.00 -4.63
C THR A 76 -14.20 45.84 -3.37
N ARG A 77 -15.46 45.96 -2.89
CA ARG A 77 -15.77 46.61 -1.61
C ARG A 77 -15.14 45.88 -0.41
N TRP A 78 -14.83 44.59 -0.54
CA TRP A 78 -14.24 43.77 0.52
C TRP A 78 -12.70 43.73 0.48
N GLY A 79 -12.07 44.29 -0.56
CA GLY A 79 -10.61 44.27 -0.76
C GLY A 79 -10.22 43.77 -2.15
N ARG A 80 -8.92 43.54 -2.38
CA ARG A 80 -8.41 42.99 -3.65
C ARG A 80 -8.49 41.48 -3.69
N ARG A 81 -7.88 40.79 -2.72
CA ARG A 81 -7.71 39.32 -2.76
C ARG A 81 -8.60 38.58 -1.77
N LYS A 82 -8.92 39.21 -0.65
CA LYS A 82 -9.85 38.71 0.39
C LYS A 82 -11.17 38.16 -0.16
N PHE A 83 -11.78 38.85 -1.13
CA PHE A 83 -13.01 38.38 -1.77
C PHE A 83 -12.86 37.01 -2.44
N PHE A 84 -11.72 36.78 -3.11
CA PHE A 84 -11.47 35.52 -3.82
C PHE A 84 -11.23 34.37 -2.85
N PHE A 85 -10.45 34.58 -1.79
CA PHE A 85 -10.17 33.53 -0.79
C PHE A 85 -11.42 33.11 -0.02
N THR A 86 -12.21 34.08 0.44
CA THR A 86 -13.46 33.77 1.16
C THR A 86 -14.43 32.97 0.29
N ILE A 87 -14.52 33.27 -1.01
CA ILE A 87 -15.33 32.47 -1.95
C ILE A 87 -14.73 31.08 -2.19
N ALA A 88 -13.40 31.00 -2.32
CA ALA A 88 -12.68 29.75 -2.50
C ALA A 88 -12.97 28.78 -1.34
N ASP A 89 -12.77 29.22 -0.10
CA ASP A 89 -12.89 28.36 1.07
C ASP A 89 -14.35 28.01 1.41
N ILE A 90 -15.29 28.93 1.20
CA ILE A 90 -16.73 28.61 1.32
C ILE A 90 -17.15 27.59 0.27
N GLY A 91 -16.76 27.81 -1.00
CA GLY A 91 -17.09 26.91 -2.10
C GLY A 91 -16.49 25.52 -1.90
N ARG A 92 -15.22 25.45 -1.49
CA ARG A 92 -14.55 24.20 -1.11
C ARG A 92 -15.26 23.52 0.05
N GLY A 93 -15.52 24.24 1.14
CA GLY A 93 -16.21 23.71 2.32
C GLY A 93 -17.58 23.10 1.98
N LEU A 94 -18.37 23.76 1.12
CA LEU A 94 -19.64 23.23 0.63
C LEU A 94 -19.47 21.95 -0.20
N CYS A 95 -18.47 21.89 -1.10
CA CYS A 95 -18.23 20.69 -1.89
C CYS A 95 -17.86 19.50 -1.00
N VAL A 96 -16.92 19.68 -0.07
CA VAL A 96 -16.48 18.65 0.88
C VAL A 96 -17.65 18.18 1.76
N LEU A 97 -18.49 19.12 2.24
CA LEU A 97 -19.67 18.80 3.04
C LEU A 97 -20.66 17.88 2.30
N LEU A 98 -20.81 18.07 0.98
CA LEU A 98 -21.78 17.34 0.14
C LEU A 98 -21.23 16.03 -0.43
N MET A 99 -19.91 15.85 -0.54
CA MET A 99 -19.28 14.65 -1.14
C MET A 99 -19.75 13.31 -0.53
N PRO A 100 -19.88 13.16 0.80
CA PRO A 100 -20.36 11.90 1.40
C PRO A 100 -21.78 11.50 0.96
N PHE A 101 -22.58 12.47 0.52
CA PHE A 101 -23.97 12.29 0.12
C PHE A 101 -24.16 12.12 -1.40
N ALA A 102 -23.07 12.01 -2.17
CA ALA A 102 -23.18 11.83 -3.62
C ALA A 102 -23.84 10.48 -3.94
N PRO A 103 -24.99 10.44 -4.66
CA PRO A 103 -25.72 9.20 -4.93
C PRO A 103 -25.16 8.45 -6.15
N ASN A 104 -24.37 9.13 -6.99
CA ASN A 104 -23.76 8.55 -8.17
C ASN A 104 -22.36 9.13 -8.41
N LEU A 105 -21.58 8.41 -9.21
CA LEU A 105 -20.22 8.76 -9.58
C LEU A 105 -20.11 10.14 -10.22
N ILE A 106 -21.03 10.49 -11.14
CA ILE A 106 -20.96 11.74 -11.91
C ILE A 106 -21.05 12.94 -10.96
N LEU A 107 -21.96 12.89 -9.98
CA LEU A 107 -22.07 13.95 -8.99
C LEU A 107 -20.81 14.03 -8.11
N LEU A 108 -20.26 12.89 -7.70
CA LEU A 108 -19.02 12.85 -6.91
C LEU A 108 -17.84 13.49 -7.67
N ILE A 109 -17.67 13.15 -8.95
CA ILE A 109 -16.65 13.75 -9.82
C ILE A 109 -16.93 15.24 -10.03
N ALA A 110 -18.19 15.62 -10.27
CA ALA A 110 -18.57 17.03 -10.43
C ALA A 110 -18.24 17.85 -9.17
N LEU A 111 -18.51 17.32 -7.97
CA LEU A 111 -18.14 17.94 -6.70
C LEU A 111 -16.62 18.05 -6.54
N ARG A 112 -15.85 17.05 -6.98
CA ARG A 112 -14.37 17.09 -6.98
C ARG A 112 -13.83 18.18 -7.90
N TRP A 113 -14.29 18.22 -9.14
CA TRP A 113 -13.87 19.25 -10.09
C TRP A 113 -14.31 20.64 -9.68
N LEU A 114 -15.48 20.77 -9.06
CA LEU A 114 -15.96 22.04 -8.51
C LEU A 114 -15.11 22.48 -7.31
N PHE A 115 -14.73 21.55 -6.44
CA PHE A 115 -13.77 21.81 -5.36
C PHE A 115 -12.43 22.33 -5.91
N ASP A 116 -11.88 21.74 -6.97
CA ASP A 116 -10.65 22.22 -7.61
C ASP A 116 -10.84 23.59 -8.28
N ALA A 117 -11.97 23.79 -8.96
CA ALA A 117 -12.32 25.07 -9.53
C ALA A 117 -12.31 26.16 -8.45
N PHE A 118 -12.90 25.90 -7.27
CA PHE A 118 -12.81 26.80 -6.12
C PHE A 118 -11.39 26.90 -5.54
N SER A 119 -10.63 25.82 -5.49
CA SER A 119 -9.22 25.85 -5.05
C SER A 119 -8.36 26.78 -5.91
N ASN A 120 -8.63 26.86 -7.22
CA ASN A 120 -7.98 27.82 -8.11
C ASN A 120 -8.25 29.29 -7.72
N PHE A 121 -9.40 29.60 -7.08
CA PHE A 121 -9.65 30.93 -6.49
C PHE A 121 -8.80 31.20 -5.23
N GLY A 122 -8.31 30.16 -4.56
CA GLY A 122 -7.41 30.23 -3.40
C GLY A 122 -5.93 30.41 -3.75
N SER A 123 -5.53 30.24 -5.02
CA SER A 123 -4.14 30.20 -5.48
C SER A 123 -3.26 31.43 -5.15
N MET A 124 -3.87 32.53 -4.67
CA MET A 124 -3.20 33.79 -4.38
C MET A 124 -2.86 33.97 -2.90
N THR A 125 -3.22 33.02 -2.02
CA THR A 125 -3.06 33.16 -0.56
C THR A 125 -1.60 33.38 -0.21
N GLN A 126 -0.70 32.70 -0.92
CA GLN A 126 0.73 32.88 -0.78
C GLN A 126 1.18 34.32 -1.05
N ALA A 127 0.61 34.96 -2.08
CA ALA A 127 0.93 36.35 -2.43
C ALA A 127 0.40 37.35 -1.38
N LEU A 128 -0.74 37.06 -0.74
CA LEU A 128 -1.25 37.86 0.38
C LEU A 128 -0.30 37.81 1.59
N VAL A 129 0.19 36.61 1.94
CA VAL A 129 1.15 36.43 3.05
C VAL A 129 2.40 37.30 2.83
N TYR A 130 2.94 37.34 1.61
CA TYR A 130 4.15 38.12 1.33
C TYR A 130 3.95 39.64 1.29
N GLU A 131 2.72 40.12 1.15
CA GLU A 131 2.39 41.53 1.30
C GLU A 131 2.21 41.95 2.76
N VAL A 132 1.96 40.98 3.65
CA VAL A 132 1.94 41.20 5.09
C VAL A 132 3.35 41.13 5.66
N VAL A 133 4.16 40.14 5.25
CA VAL A 133 5.46 39.85 5.87
C VAL A 133 6.63 40.56 5.15
N PRO A 134 7.39 41.42 5.85
CA PRO A 134 8.56 42.10 5.30
C PRO A 134 9.67 41.14 4.87
N THR A 135 10.44 41.51 3.84
CA THR A 135 11.53 40.70 3.27
C THR A 135 12.52 40.13 4.30
N PRO A 136 13.00 40.88 5.31
CA PRO A 136 13.95 40.36 6.31
C PRO A 136 13.40 39.26 7.22
N GLN A 137 12.07 39.05 7.25
CA GLN A 137 11.42 38.06 8.12
C GLN A 137 10.91 36.82 7.35
N ARG A 138 11.06 36.79 6.02
CA ARG A 138 10.50 35.73 5.17
C ARG A 138 11.19 34.37 5.36
N GLY A 139 12.49 34.33 5.65
CA GLY A 139 13.22 33.08 5.91
C GLY A 139 12.70 32.35 7.15
N ARG A 140 12.54 33.08 8.26
CA ARG A 140 11.91 32.55 9.49
C ARG A 140 10.47 32.10 9.27
N LEU A 141 9.68 32.89 8.53
CA LEU A 141 8.30 32.52 8.19
C LEU A 141 8.26 31.21 7.41
N ALA A 142 9.12 31.04 6.40
CA ALA A 142 9.18 29.80 5.62
C ALA A 142 9.52 28.58 6.52
N GLY A 143 10.39 28.77 7.52
CA GLY A 143 10.66 27.76 8.55
C GLY A 143 9.42 27.38 9.34
N PHE A 144 8.71 28.36 9.91
CA PHE A 144 7.45 28.11 10.63
C PHE A 144 6.38 27.46 9.75
N PHE A 145 6.22 27.94 8.53
CA PHE A 145 5.29 27.39 7.54
C PHE A 145 5.56 25.90 7.31
N GLN A 146 6.80 25.56 7.05
CA GLN A 146 7.20 24.19 6.77
C GLN A 146 7.07 23.29 8.01
N SER A 147 7.43 23.78 9.21
CA SER A 147 7.18 23.07 10.47
C SER A 147 5.69 22.78 10.69
N SER A 148 4.82 23.74 10.39
CA SER A 148 3.38 23.53 10.47
C SER A 148 2.93 22.43 9.49
N ILE A 149 3.32 22.50 8.21
CA ILE A 149 2.99 21.43 7.23
C ILE A 149 3.36 20.05 7.76
N GLN A 150 4.56 19.90 8.32
CA GLN A 150 5.01 18.60 8.84
C GLN A 150 4.20 18.13 10.04
N PHE A 151 3.83 19.04 10.94
CA PHE A 151 2.90 18.71 12.02
C PHE A 151 1.54 18.24 11.47
N GLY A 152 1.03 18.90 10.43
CA GLY A 152 -0.18 18.44 9.72
C GLY A 152 -0.03 17.06 9.10
N ASN A 153 1.12 16.75 8.49
CA ASN A 153 1.43 15.42 7.97
C ASN A 153 1.38 14.36 9.08
N LEU A 154 1.96 14.65 10.26
CA LEU A 154 1.90 13.73 11.40
C LEU A 154 0.45 13.47 11.80
N VAL A 155 -0.34 14.52 12.03
CA VAL A 155 -1.75 14.37 12.41
C VAL A 155 -2.52 13.62 11.33
N PHE A 156 -2.30 13.92 10.04
CA PHE A 156 -2.99 13.25 8.96
C PHE A 156 -2.64 11.76 8.86
N TYR A 157 -1.36 11.41 8.72
CA TYR A 157 -0.96 10.01 8.51
C TYR A 157 -1.13 9.16 9.78
N PHE A 158 -0.81 9.70 10.95
CA PHE A 158 -0.89 8.95 12.21
C PHE A 158 -2.31 8.86 12.76
N LEU A 159 -3.07 9.96 12.75
CA LEU A 159 -4.40 10.00 13.38
C LEU A 159 -5.52 9.74 12.38
N LEU A 160 -5.53 10.42 11.23
CA LEU A 160 -6.68 10.37 10.31
C LEU A 160 -6.61 9.17 9.36
N LEU A 161 -5.46 8.86 8.78
CA LEU A 161 -5.28 7.72 7.87
C LEU A 161 -5.12 6.40 8.65
N GLY A 162 -4.27 6.39 9.68
CA GLY A 162 -3.98 5.18 10.47
C GLY A 162 -5.12 4.66 11.34
N ARG A 163 -6.18 5.44 11.56
CA ARG A 163 -7.35 5.08 12.39
C ARG A 163 -8.68 5.30 11.67
N PHE A 164 -8.65 5.26 10.35
CA PHE A 164 -9.80 5.55 9.48
C PHE A 164 -10.98 4.57 9.74
N ASP A 165 -10.65 3.31 10.06
CA ASP A 165 -11.63 2.22 10.27
C ASP A 165 -12.05 2.04 11.74
N ASP A 166 -11.46 2.78 12.69
CA ASP A 166 -11.79 2.67 14.13
C ASP A 166 -13.18 3.27 14.42
N MET A 167 -14.18 2.42 14.66
CA MET A 167 -15.51 2.84 15.15
C MET A 167 -15.44 3.63 16.48
N TYR A 168 -14.37 3.41 17.26
CA TYR A 168 -14.09 4.08 18.55
C TYR A 168 -13.82 5.60 18.46
N PHE A 169 -13.47 6.14 17.29
CA PHE A 169 -13.19 7.59 17.17
C PHE A 169 -14.46 8.46 17.32
N MET A 170 -15.66 7.85 17.28
CA MET A 170 -16.94 8.56 17.36
C MET A 170 -17.36 8.98 18.78
N GLY A 171 -16.71 8.46 19.84
CA GLY A 171 -16.96 8.88 21.22
C GLY A 171 -18.46 8.92 21.58
N PRO A 172 -18.90 9.81 22.49
CA PRO A 172 -20.26 9.78 23.07
C PRO A 172 -21.40 10.19 22.12
N PHE A 173 -21.17 10.24 20.80
CA PHE A 173 -22.16 10.63 19.79
C PHE A 173 -22.80 9.45 19.04
N ASP A 174 -22.53 8.21 19.47
CA ASP A 174 -23.10 6.97 18.90
C ASP A 174 -24.64 6.94 18.96
N PHE A 175 -25.25 7.72 19.86
CA PHE A 175 -26.70 7.83 20.00
C PHE A 175 -27.40 8.63 18.90
N ALA A 176 -26.68 9.41 18.09
CA ALA A 176 -27.30 10.40 17.21
C ALA A 176 -27.37 9.97 15.73
N THR A 177 -26.40 9.21 15.21
CA THR A 177 -26.38 8.80 13.78
C THR A 177 -25.29 7.75 13.51
N SER A 178 -25.60 6.70 12.70
CA SER A 178 -24.66 5.70 12.16
C SER A 178 -23.74 6.28 11.06
N VAL A 179 -22.98 7.32 11.40
CA VAL A 179 -22.10 8.03 10.46
C VAL A 179 -20.80 7.26 10.29
N SER A 180 -20.53 6.75 9.08
CA SER A 180 -19.22 6.16 8.75
C SER A 180 -18.07 7.15 9.06
N GLY A 181 -16.96 6.69 9.66
CA GLY A 181 -15.78 7.53 9.96
C GLY A 181 -15.28 8.37 8.77
N GLY A 182 -15.44 7.86 7.55
CA GLY A 182 -15.20 8.60 6.31
C GLY A 182 -15.99 9.91 6.19
N ALA A 183 -17.29 9.91 6.49
CA ALA A 183 -18.13 11.11 6.40
C ALA A 183 -17.77 12.16 7.46
N ALA A 184 -17.38 11.73 8.67
CA ALA A 184 -16.94 12.63 9.73
C ALA A 184 -15.67 13.41 9.33
N MET A 185 -14.73 12.78 8.60
CA MET A 185 -13.55 13.45 8.06
C MET A 185 -13.90 14.59 7.09
N PHE A 186 -14.83 14.34 6.16
CA PHE A 186 -15.31 15.39 5.25
C PHE A 186 -15.95 16.55 6.02
N TRP A 187 -16.72 16.28 7.06
CA TRP A 187 -17.36 17.34 7.85
C TRP A 187 -16.38 18.14 8.70
N ILE A 188 -15.39 17.48 9.32
CA ILE A 188 -14.31 18.18 10.05
C ILE A 188 -13.55 19.09 9.08
N ALA A 189 -13.20 18.60 7.89
CA ALA A 189 -12.55 19.43 6.87
C ALA A 189 -13.43 20.60 6.42
N ALA A 190 -14.73 20.38 6.21
CA ALA A 190 -15.66 21.45 5.87
C ALA A 190 -15.74 22.52 6.98
N ILE A 191 -15.80 22.11 8.25
CA ILE A 191 -15.80 23.03 9.41
C ILE A 191 -14.51 23.85 9.43
N VAL A 192 -13.35 23.23 9.21
CA VAL A 192 -12.06 23.93 9.16
C VAL A 192 -12.03 24.94 8.01
N LEU A 193 -12.55 24.58 6.83
CA LEU A 193 -12.65 25.47 5.67
C LEU A 193 -13.59 26.66 5.92
N PHE A 194 -14.74 26.45 6.58
CA PHE A 194 -15.63 27.56 6.95
C PHE A 194 -15.02 28.45 8.05
N ALA A 195 -14.34 27.85 9.03
CA ALA A 195 -13.66 28.59 10.08
C ALA A 195 -12.54 29.48 9.52
N ILE A 196 -11.77 28.99 8.55
CA ILE A 196 -10.73 29.80 7.90
C ILE A 196 -11.33 30.88 7.00
N ALA A 197 -12.42 30.61 6.28
CA ALA A 197 -13.12 31.64 5.51
C ALA A 197 -13.62 32.79 6.41
N ALA A 198 -14.16 32.45 7.60
CA ALA A 198 -14.54 33.42 8.61
C ALA A 198 -13.32 34.20 9.14
N TYR A 199 -12.22 33.50 9.43
CA TYR A 199 -10.97 34.10 9.89
C TYR A 199 -10.39 35.08 8.85
N GLU A 200 -10.37 34.73 7.57
CA GLU A 200 -9.88 35.60 6.50
C GLU A 200 -10.76 36.82 6.30
N SER A 201 -12.08 36.60 6.27
CA SER A 201 -13.08 37.64 6.06
C SER A 201 -13.12 38.68 7.19
N LEU A 202 -12.72 38.32 8.41
CA LEU A 202 -12.68 39.23 9.55
C LEU A 202 -11.25 39.69 9.91
N GLY A 203 -10.24 38.87 9.66
CA GLY A 203 -8.88 39.02 10.16
C GLY A 203 -8.00 40.00 9.37
N PHE A 204 -8.17 40.10 8.05
CA PHE A 204 -7.32 40.90 7.18
C PHE A 204 -7.94 42.25 6.77
N LYS A 205 -7.11 43.30 6.82
CA LYS A 205 -7.39 44.63 6.26
C LYS A 205 -6.40 44.96 5.14
N GLU A 206 -6.91 44.99 3.91
CA GLU A 206 -6.11 45.34 2.73
C GLU A 206 -6.10 46.85 2.47
N ILE A 207 -4.92 47.39 2.14
CA ILE A 207 -4.75 48.80 1.79
C ILE A 207 -4.64 48.93 0.26
N LYS A 208 -5.36 49.91 -0.31
CA LYS A 208 -5.37 50.15 -1.77
C LYS A 208 -3.99 50.58 -2.28
N PRO A 209 -3.42 49.93 -3.31
CA PRO A 209 -2.16 50.35 -3.93
C PRO A 209 -2.29 51.71 -4.66
N PRO A 210 -1.26 52.58 -4.62
CA PRO A 210 -1.29 53.87 -5.32
C PRO A 210 -1.20 53.76 -6.86
N ASN A 211 -0.46 52.78 -7.41
CA ASN A 211 -0.25 52.59 -8.87
C ASN A 211 -0.72 51.21 -9.36
N ARG A 212 -2.03 50.96 -9.40
CA ARG A 212 -2.58 49.65 -9.85
C ARG A 212 -2.92 49.68 -11.34
N LYS A 213 -2.63 48.59 -12.05
CA LYS A 213 -3.22 48.32 -13.37
C LYS A 213 -4.67 47.89 -13.20
N THR A 214 -5.58 48.50 -13.94
CA THR A 214 -7.00 48.14 -14.02
C THR A 214 -7.24 47.18 -15.18
N LEU A 215 -8.43 46.56 -15.22
CA LEU A 215 -8.83 45.66 -16.30
C LEU A 215 -8.94 46.35 -17.67
N GLN A 216 -9.02 47.68 -17.68
CA GLN A 216 -9.11 48.49 -18.90
C GLN A 216 -7.74 48.99 -19.36
N ASP A 217 -6.73 48.95 -18.49
CA ASP A 217 -5.37 49.32 -18.86
C ASP A 217 -4.80 48.25 -19.82
N ASP A 218 -4.34 48.71 -20.99
CA ASP A 218 -3.74 47.91 -22.07
C ASP A 218 -4.69 46.97 -22.87
N ARG A 219 -6.01 46.97 -22.62
CA ARG A 219 -6.99 46.13 -23.37
C ARG A 219 -7.47 46.82 -24.65
N LYS A 220 -7.38 46.14 -25.80
CA LYS A 220 -7.91 46.66 -27.07
C LYS A 220 -9.45 46.77 -27.02
N PRO A 221 -10.04 47.84 -27.58
CA PRO A 221 -11.50 47.97 -27.64
C PRO A 221 -12.11 46.79 -28.41
N GLY A 222 -13.08 46.10 -27.79
CA GLY A 222 -13.77 44.92 -28.36
C GLY A 222 -13.14 43.55 -28.07
N GLN A 223 -11.92 43.47 -27.53
CA GLN A 223 -11.29 42.19 -27.17
C GLN A 223 -11.97 41.57 -25.95
N SER A 224 -12.22 40.25 -25.90
CA SER A 224 -12.76 39.58 -24.70
C SER A 224 -11.76 39.60 -23.53
N VAL A 225 -12.25 39.53 -22.29
CA VAL A 225 -11.37 39.47 -21.09
C VAL A 225 -10.46 38.26 -21.15
N PHE A 226 -10.99 37.10 -21.57
CA PHE A 226 -10.23 35.87 -21.72
C PHE A 226 -9.18 35.95 -22.83
N GLY A 227 -9.53 36.53 -24.00
CA GLY A 227 -8.56 36.74 -25.08
C GLY A 227 -7.44 37.71 -24.69
N TYR A 228 -7.75 38.73 -23.89
CA TYR A 228 -6.75 39.62 -23.31
C TYR A 228 -5.87 38.91 -22.26
N PHE A 229 -6.46 38.06 -21.43
CA PHE A 229 -5.71 37.19 -20.53
C PHE A 229 -4.71 36.34 -21.30
N ILE A 230 -5.12 35.51 -22.26
CA ILE A 230 -4.21 34.61 -22.98
C ILE A 230 -3.04 35.38 -23.61
N THR A 231 -3.34 36.48 -24.30
CA THR A 231 -2.30 37.30 -24.96
C THR A 231 -1.36 37.99 -23.98
N SER A 232 -1.85 38.51 -22.85
CA SER A 232 -1.01 39.12 -21.82
C SER A 232 -0.25 38.08 -20.99
N PHE A 233 -0.89 36.97 -20.67
CA PHE A 233 -0.35 35.89 -19.85
C PHE A 233 0.86 35.23 -20.50
N PHE A 234 0.75 34.73 -21.73
CA PHE A 234 1.89 34.10 -22.41
C PHE A 234 3.02 35.10 -22.68
N ARG A 235 2.69 36.37 -22.96
CA ARG A 235 3.70 37.42 -23.11
C ARG A 235 4.47 37.68 -21.81
N ASP A 236 3.76 37.73 -20.68
CA ASP A 236 4.34 38.08 -19.39
C ASP A 236 5.06 36.87 -18.75
N VAL A 237 4.52 35.66 -18.88
CA VAL A 237 5.10 34.39 -18.39
C VAL A 237 6.29 33.96 -19.24
N CYS A 238 6.22 34.00 -20.57
CA CYS A 238 7.36 33.63 -21.41
C CYS A 238 8.40 34.76 -21.54
N SER A 239 8.38 35.76 -20.65
CA SER A 239 9.37 36.84 -20.66
C SER A 239 10.75 36.33 -20.24
N LYS A 240 11.80 36.78 -20.94
CA LYS A 240 13.19 36.36 -20.69
C LYS A 240 13.66 36.68 -19.27
N ASP A 241 13.08 37.71 -18.66
CA ASP A 241 13.41 38.15 -17.30
C ASP A 241 13.03 37.11 -16.23
N LEU A 242 12.09 36.20 -16.54
CA LEU A 242 11.65 35.11 -15.66
C LEU A 242 12.41 33.80 -15.89
N LEU A 243 13.36 33.75 -16.82
CA LEU A 243 14.18 32.56 -17.05
C LEU A 243 14.89 32.06 -15.77
N PRO A 244 15.51 32.92 -14.92
CA PRO A 244 16.19 32.48 -13.70
C PRO A 244 15.22 31.80 -12.72
N LEU A 245 13.98 32.31 -12.66
CA LEU A 245 12.90 31.78 -11.86
C LEU A 245 12.53 30.35 -12.29
N TYR A 246 12.36 30.12 -13.59
CA TYR A 246 11.98 28.80 -14.11
C TYR A 246 13.12 27.79 -14.01
N LEU A 247 14.36 28.22 -14.22
CA LEU A 247 15.53 27.36 -13.98
C LEU A 247 15.61 26.93 -12.52
N LEU A 248 15.39 27.86 -11.58
CA LEU A 248 15.41 27.54 -10.15
C LEU A 248 14.20 26.67 -9.73
N ALA A 249 13.03 26.88 -10.34
CA ALA A 249 11.86 26.01 -10.15
C ALA A 249 12.09 24.60 -10.69
N PHE A 250 12.80 24.46 -11.81
CA PHE A 250 13.19 23.17 -12.35
C PHE A 250 14.20 22.47 -11.44
N VAL A 251 15.21 23.20 -10.94
CA VAL A 251 16.15 22.70 -9.93
C VAL A 251 15.43 22.21 -8.67
N ASP A 252 14.44 22.96 -8.17
CA ASP A 252 13.60 22.57 -7.02
C ASP A 252 12.93 21.21 -7.25
N VAL A 253 12.44 20.95 -8.46
CA VAL A 253 11.87 19.64 -8.80
C VAL A 253 12.96 18.59 -8.87
N MET A 254 14.05 18.81 -9.62
CA MET A 254 15.12 17.82 -9.81
C MET A 254 15.75 17.33 -8.50
N VAL A 255 16.02 18.25 -7.57
CA VAL A 255 16.75 17.96 -6.32
C VAL A 255 15.82 17.42 -5.22
N ARG A 256 14.53 17.31 -5.50
CA ARG A 256 13.50 16.81 -4.57
C ARG A 256 12.68 15.66 -5.16
N ILE A 257 13.17 15.04 -6.22
CA ILE A 257 12.61 13.78 -6.70
C ILE A 257 12.78 12.75 -5.60
N ASN A 258 11.75 11.95 -5.39
CA ASN A 258 11.75 10.80 -4.50
C ASN A 258 10.80 9.75 -5.08
N LEU A 259 10.68 8.61 -4.38
CA LEU A 259 9.81 7.53 -4.82
C LEU A 259 8.30 7.85 -4.74
N GLY A 260 7.92 8.91 -4.03
CA GLY A 260 6.54 9.39 -3.95
C GLY A 260 5.55 8.32 -3.50
N LEU A 261 4.52 8.08 -4.31
CA LEU A 261 3.46 7.10 -4.04
C LEU A 261 3.94 5.64 -4.05
N PHE A 262 5.11 5.34 -4.63
CA PHE A 262 5.64 3.98 -4.65
C PHE A 262 6.46 3.67 -3.38
N GLN A 263 6.72 4.64 -2.50
CA GLN A 263 7.48 4.44 -1.26
C GLN A 263 6.91 3.36 -0.33
N PRO A 264 5.58 3.26 -0.14
CA PRO A 264 5.00 2.14 0.58
C PRO A 264 5.28 0.79 -0.07
N LEU A 265 5.23 0.70 -1.42
CA LEU A 265 5.49 -0.55 -2.16
C LEU A 265 6.94 -1.03 -1.99
N GLN A 266 7.90 -0.10 -1.94
CA GLN A 266 9.27 -0.45 -1.59
C GLN A 266 9.37 -1.12 -0.21
N PHE A 267 8.62 -0.65 0.78
CA PHE A 267 8.60 -1.27 2.11
C PHE A 267 7.91 -2.63 2.08
N THR A 268 6.74 -2.74 1.46
CA THR A 268 5.93 -3.96 1.49
C THR A 268 6.41 -5.04 0.53
N GLU A 269 6.67 -4.68 -0.73
CA GLU A 269 7.00 -5.64 -1.80
C GLU A 269 8.51 -5.95 -1.85
N GLN A 270 9.38 -4.94 -1.71
CA GLN A 270 10.83 -5.14 -1.84
C GLN A 270 11.49 -5.49 -0.50
N TRP A 271 11.09 -4.85 0.60
CA TRP A 271 11.69 -5.09 1.92
C TRP A 271 10.84 -5.94 2.87
N GLY A 272 9.63 -6.35 2.48
CA GLY A 272 8.78 -7.23 3.28
C GLY A 272 8.40 -6.67 4.66
N TYR A 273 8.33 -5.35 4.82
CA TYR A 273 7.88 -4.67 6.04
C TYR A 273 6.39 -4.34 5.97
N SER A 274 5.74 -4.29 7.13
CA SER A 274 4.33 -3.91 7.20
C SER A 274 4.12 -2.41 6.97
N LEU A 275 2.92 -2.03 6.51
CA LEU A 275 2.53 -0.62 6.38
C LEU A 275 2.60 0.13 7.72
N GLN A 276 2.34 -0.55 8.83
CA GLN A 276 2.47 0.03 10.17
C GLN A 276 3.93 0.37 10.49
N GLN A 277 4.87 -0.52 10.17
CA GLN A 277 6.30 -0.27 10.35
C GLN A 277 6.74 0.92 9.49
N PHE A 278 6.29 1.00 8.23
CA PHE A 278 6.51 2.17 7.38
C PHE A 278 5.98 3.47 8.04
N GLY A 279 4.72 3.49 8.49
CA GLY A 279 4.12 4.63 9.15
C GLY A 279 4.91 5.10 10.39
N ASN A 280 5.40 4.15 11.20
CA ASN A 280 6.25 4.44 12.35
C ASN A 280 7.57 5.13 11.95
N THR A 281 8.24 4.66 10.89
CA THR A 281 9.47 5.31 10.40
C THR A 281 9.23 6.74 9.94
N VAL A 282 8.11 6.99 9.25
CA VAL A 282 7.72 8.34 8.81
C VAL A 282 7.45 9.26 10.00
N ALA A 283 6.75 8.78 11.02
CA ALA A 283 6.42 9.56 12.21
C ALA A 283 7.67 10.06 12.95
N ILE A 284 8.69 9.22 13.10
CA ILE A 284 9.99 9.61 13.69
C ILE A 284 10.62 10.75 12.87
N GLY A 285 10.61 10.63 11.53
CA GLY A 285 11.17 11.65 10.64
C GLY A 285 10.46 13.00 10.70
N VAL A 286 9.17 13.03 11.06
CA VAL A 286 8.44 14.28 11.25
C VAL A 286 8.98 15.10 12.43
N ILE A 287 9.40 14.48 13.52
CA ILE A 287 9.92 15.19 14.70
C ILE A 287 11.21 15.95 14.35
N PHE A 288 12.12 15.28 13.63
CA PHE A 288 13.35 15.91 13.13
C PHE A 288 13.04 16.99 12.10
N SER A 289 12.13 16.71 11.17
CA SER A 289 11.64 17.63 10.15
C SER A 289 11.14 18.96 10.73
N VAL A 290 10.26 18.90 11.75
CA VAL A 290 9.70 20.09 12.41
C VAL A 290 10.81 20.91 13.06
N THR A 291 11.73 20.25 13.76
CA THR A 291 12.84 20.89 14.48
C THR A 291 13.78 21.61 13.51
N PHE A 292 14.28 20.91 12.48
CA PHE A 292 15.24 21.48 11.54
C PHE A 292 14.61 22.51 10.60
N ALA A 293 13.32 22.42 10.28
CA ALA A 293 12.63 23.47 9.52
C ALA A 293 12.71 24.84 10.22
N LEU A 294 12.56 24.89 11.56
CA LEU A 294 12.68 26.12 12.33
C LEU A 294 14.10 26.71 12.29
N PHE A 295 15.13 25.86 12.43
CA PHE A 295 16.53 26.28 12.39
C PHE A 295 17.00 26.70 10.99
N SER A 296 16.46 26.06 9.95
CA SER A 296 16.84 26.32 8.55
C SER A 296 16.60 27.76 8.13
N GLY A 297 15.46 28.34 8.52
CA GLY A 297 15.13 29.72 8.20
C GLY A 297 16.11 30.72 8.83
N TRP A 298 16.51 30.49 10.08
CA TRP A 298 17.52 31.32 10.76
C TRP A 298 18.90 31.20 10.12
N PHE A 299 19.31 29.97 9.78
CA PHE A 299 20.62 29.72 9.17
C PHE A 299 20.74 30.36 7.77
N ALA A 300 19.68 30.26 6.96
CA ALA A 300 19.61 30.84 5.63
C ALA A 300 19.70 32.37 5.63
N ASP A 301 19.08 33.02 6.62
CA ASP A 301 19.16 34.47 6.80
C ASP A 301 20.57 34.94 7.20
N ARG A 302 21.36 34.08 7.89
CA ARG A 302 22.71 34.41 8.37
C ARG A 302 23.82 34.18 7.34
N TYR A 303 23.79 33.08 6.61
CA TYR A 303 24.87 32.65 5.72
C TYR A 303 24.56 32.79 4.23
N GLY A 304 23.36 33.27 3.89
CA GLY A 304 22.89 33.45 2.52
C GLY A 304 22.14 32.21 1.99
N LYS A 305 21.04 32.48 1.31
CA LYS A 305 20.08 31.47 0.85
C LYS A 305 20.66 30.54 -0.21
N MET A 306 21.36 31.10 -1.20
CA MET A 306 21.95 30.33 -2.30
C MET A 306 23.01 29.34 -1.81
N VAL A 307 23.92 29.80 -0.94
CA VAL A 307 25.00 28.97 -0.38
C VAL A 307 24.42 27.86 0.48
N THR A 308 23.47 28.19 1.35
CA THR A 308 22.82 27.20 2.21
C THR A 308 22.07 26.15 1.40
N PHE A 309 21.36 26.55 0.33
CA PHE A 309 20.68 25.63 -0.56
C PHE A 309 21.66 24.65 -1.22
N VAL A 310 22.79 25.14 -1.75
CA VAL A 310 23.82 24.29 -2.38
C VAL A 310 24.44 23.32 -1.37
N ILE A 311 24.80 23.77 -0.17
CA ILE A 311 25.37 22.91 0.88
C ILE A 311 24.37 21.82 1.26
N ALA A 312 23.10 22.16 1.46
CA ALA A 312 22.07 21.19 1.78
C ALA A 312 21.86 20.17 0.66
N SER A 313 21.88 20.61 -0.61
CA SER A 313 21.82 19.71 -1.76
C SER A 313 23.02 18.76 -1.83
N ILE A 314 24.25 19.24 -1.59
CA ILE A 314 25.45 18.39 -1.56
C ILE A 314 25.34 17.38 -0.40
N GLY A 315 24.92 17.83 0.79
CA GLY A 315 24.69 16.93 1.94
C GLY A 315 23.68 15.83 1.63
N SER A 316 22.55 16.19 1.00
CA SER A 316 21.53 15.24 0.54
C SER A 316 22.11 14.22 -0.46
N LEU A 317 22.90 14.66 -1.44
CA LEU A 317 23.55 13.78 -2.41
C LEU A 317 24.52 12.80 -1.73
N LEU A 318 25.33 13.29 -0.79
CA LEU A 318 26.30 12.46 -0.06
C LEU A 318 25.60 11.39 0.78
N VAL A 319 24.47 11.72 1.42
CA VAL A 319 23.67 10.76 2.18
C VAL A 319 23.05 9.71 1.25
N ASN A 320 22.52 10.13 0.09
CA ASN A 320 22.00 9.22 -0.92
C ASN A 320 23.08 8.24 -1.40
N LEU A 321 24.26 8.75 -1.73
CA LEU A 321 25.38 7.93 -2.17
C LEU A 321 25.84 6.97 -1.06
N ALA A 322 25.94 7.47 0.18
CA ALA A 322 26.30 6.65 1.33
C ALA A 322 25.29 5.53 1.58
N PHE A 323 23.99 5.80 1.42
CA PHE A 323 22.95 4.79 1.61
C PHE A 323 22.98 3.73 0.50
N VAL A 324 23.17 4.15 -0.76
CA VAL A 324 23.33 3.22 -1.89
C VAL A 324 24.55 2.32 -1.68
N ILE A 325 25.71 2.90 -1.34
CA ILE A 325 26.94 2.13 -1.09
C ILE A 325 26.75 1.18 0.10
N PHE A 326 26.15 1.66 1.19
CA PHE A 326 25.87 0.84 2.36
C PHE A 326 25.00 -0.37 2.02
N LEU A 327 23.92 -0.16 1.28
CA LEU A 327 23.00 -1.25 0.94
C LEU A 327 23.57 -2.19 -0.14
N ALA A 328 24.36 -1.67 -1.09
CA ALA A 328 25.03 -2.47 -2.10
C ALA A 328 26.08 -3.44 -1.51
N ILE A 329 26.68 -3.08 -0.38
CA ILE A 329 27.65 -3.94 0.33
C ILE A 329 26.92 -4.96 1.23
N LYS A 330 25.69 -4.65 1.64
CA LYS A 330 24.93 -5.46 2.60
C LYS A 330 24.40 -6.74 1.94
N PRO A 331 24.62 -7.93 2.53
CA PRO A 331 24.10 -9.18 2.01
C PRO A 331 22.56 -9.14 1.92
N GLY A 332 21.98 -9.55 0.78
CA GLY A 332 20.53 -9.54 0.54
C GLY A 332 19.89 -8.17 0.27
N HIS A 333 20.66 -7.07 0.23
CA HIS A 333 20.17 -5.74 -0.15
C HIS A 333 18.94 -5.24 0.65
N ARG A 334 18.76 -5.70 1.90
CA ARG A 334 17.66 -5.33 2.79
C ARG A 334 18.17 -4.55 4.01
N PRO A 335 17.77 -3.28 4.19
CA PRO A 335 18.17 -2.50 5.37
C PRO A 335 17.25 -2.82 6.55
N THR A 336 17.75 -2.75 7.79
CA THR A 336 16.91 -2.88 8.99
C THR A 336 16.05 -1.62 9.20
N LEU A 337 14.96 -1.73 9.97
CA LEU A 337 14.12 -0.57 10.29
C LEU A 337 14.92 0.57 10.92
N THR A 338 15.86 0.27 11.82
CA THR A 338 16.73 1.26 12.45
C THR A 338 17.65 1.94 11.44
N GLU A 339 18.26 1.18 10.52
CA GLU A 339 19.11 1.73 9.46
C GLU A 339 18.31 2.65 8.53
N ILE A 340 17.11 2.21 8.12
CA ILE A 340 16.19 3.02 7.32
C ILE A 340 15.90 4.34 8.02
N VAL A 341 15.53 4.29 9.31
CA VAL A 341 15.23 5.48 10.11
C VAL A 341 16.44 6.41 10.17
N VAL A 342 17.65 5.89 10.40
CA VAL A 342 18.87 6.71 10.46
C VAL A 342 19.15 7.42 9.13
N PHE A 343 19.25 6.67 8.02
CA PHE A 343 19.55 7.27 6.72
C PHE A 343 18.44 8.23 6.26
N SER A 344 17.18 7.83 6.42
CA SER A 344 16.03 8.64 6.02
C SER A 344 15.94 9.92 6.85
N ASN A 345 16.23 9.89 8.16
CA ASN A 345 16.21 11.09 8.99
C ASN A 345 17.33 12.07 8.61
N ILE A 346 18.54 11.58 8.35
CA ILE A 346 19.65 12.44 7.93
C ILE A 346 19.34 13.07 6.58
N GLU A 347 18.83 12.29 5.62
CA GLU A 347 18.38 12.80 4.32
C GLU A 347 17.28 13.86 4.48
N GLN A 348 16.30 13.57 5.35
CA GLN A 348 15.16 14.43 5.61
C GLN A 348 15.57 15.80 6.18
N ILE A 349 16.63 15.86 7.00
CA ILE A 349 17.18 17.13 7.50
C ILE A 349 17.61 18.03 6.33
N PHE A 350 18.41 17.50 5.40
CA PHE A 350 18.88 18.27 4.25
C PHE A 350 17.74 18.64 3.30
N SER A 351 16.83 17.70 3.05
CA SER A 351 15.61 17.93 2.27
C SER A 351 14.74 19.03 2.87
N MET A 352 14.69 19.13 4.19
CA MET A 352 13.96 20.19 4.88
C MET A 352 14.60 21.56 4.72
N VAL A 353 15.92 21.64 4.88
CA VAL A 353 16.68 22.88 4.66
C VAL A 353 16.44 23.39 3.24
N LYS A 354 16.51 22.51 2.23
CA LYS A 354 16.18 22.83 0.84
C LYS A 354 14.76 23.41 0.70
N ALA A 355 13.77 22.74 1.29
CA ALA A 355 12.36 23.13 1.20
C ALA A 355 12.07 24.52 1.80
N VAL A 356 12.70 24.85 2.92
CA VAL A 356 12.52 26.17 3.59
C VAL A 356 13.13 27.32 2.78
N ILE A 357 14.23 27.06 2.08
CA ILE A 357 15.07 28.12 1.48
C ILE A 357 14.69 28.42 0.03
N ILE A 358 14.25 27.40 -0.72
CA ILE A 358 14.06 27.51 -2.16
C ILE A 358 13.08 28.61 -2.55
N PHE A 359 11.98 28.75 -1.82
CA PHE A 359 10.98 29.76 -2.14
C PHE A 359 11.46 31.19 -1.84
N PRO A 360 12.01 31.50 -0.64
CA PRO A 360 12.67 32.77 -0.40
C PRO A 360 13.80 33.09 -1.40
N LEU A 361 14.56 32.09 -1.84
CA LEU A 361 15.63 32.24 -2.84
C LEU A 361 15.05 32.61 -4.22
N ILE A 362 13.98 31.93 -4.65
CA ILE A 362 13.23 32.26 -5.87
C ILE A 362 12.80 33.73 -5.88
N MET A 363 12.32 34.23 -4.74
CA MET A 363 11.82 35.60 -4.62
C MET A 363 12.90 36.67 -4.79
N GLU A 364 14.18 36.35 -4.55
CA GLU A 364 15.29 37.29 -4.77
C GLU A 364 15.55 37.58 -6.25
N TYR A 365 15.08 36.74 -7.17
CA TYR A 365 15.24 36.92 -8.62
C TYR A 365 14.02 37.55 -9.30
N ILE A 366 12.98 37.92 -8.53
CA ILE A 366 11.75 38.48 -9.07
C ILE A 366 11.70 39.98 -8.81
N ASN A 367 11.52 40.76 -9.88
CA ASN A 367 11.22 42.17 -9.75
C ASN A 367 9.83 42.36 -9.09
N ARG A 368 9.75 43.23 -8.08
CA ARG A 368 8.50 43.51 -7.34
C ARG A 368 7.32 43.90 -8.22
N ASN A 369 7.57 44.57 -9.33
CA ASN A 369 6.53 44.99 -10.28
C ASN A 369 5.93 43.83 -11.08
N ARG A 370 6.53 42.63 -11.02
CA ARG A 370 6.11 41.43 -11.75
C ARG A 370 5.78 40.24 -10.85
N LEU A 371 5.65 40.44 -9.54
CA LEU A 371 5.35 39.35 -8.59
C LEU A 371 4.12 38.52 -8.97
N GLY A 372 3.06 39.15 -9.47
CA GLY A 372 1.84 38.44 -9.91
C GLY A 372 2.09 37.52 -11.11
N ALA A 373 2.71 38.03 -12.18
CA ALA A 373 3.04 37.24 -13.38
C ALA A 373 4.08 36.15 -13.09
N ALA A 374 5.08 36.47 -12.26
CA ALA A 374 6.09 35.53 -11.81
C ALA A 374 5.49 34.37 -11.02
N ASN A 375 4.60 34.65 -10.06
CA ASN A 375 3.90 33.61 -9.28
C ASN A 375 3.03 32.74 -10.18
N ALA A 376 2.27 33.33 -11.10
CA ALA A 376 1.41 32.60 -12.02
C ALA A 376 2.22 31.67 -12.94
N GLY A 377 3.31 32.17 -13.53
CA GLY A 377 4.22 31.35 -14.34
C GLY A 377 4.94 30.28 -13.53
N LEU A 378 5.34 30.58 -12.29
CA LEU A 378 5.98 29.63 -11.38
C LEU A 378 5.05 28.47 -11.03
N GLN A 379 3.76 28.73 -10.80
CA GLN A 379 2.77 27.67 -10.55
C GLN A 379 2.65 26.75 -11.76
N VAL A 380 2.44 27.30 -12.97
CA VAL A 380 2.35 26.49 -14.20
C VAL A 380 3.59 25.63 -14.40
N MET A 381 4.78 26.24 -14.32
CA MET A 381 6.03 25.52 -14.55
C MET A 381 6.27 24.44 -13.50
N ARG A 382 5.99 24.71 -12.21
CA ARG A 382 6.10 23.70 -11.16
C ARG A 382 5.14 22.54 -11.36
N THR A 383 3.90 22.81 -11.74
CA THR A 383 2.91 21.76 -12.03
C THR A 383 3.39 20.90 -13.20
N ILE A 384 3.79 21.51 -14.32
CA ILE A 384 4.30 20.77 -15.49
C ILE A 384 5.53 19.94 -15.11
N PHE A 385 6.51 20.53 -14.43
CA PHE A 385 7.73 19.82 -14.04
C PHE A 385 7.45 18.69 -13.05
N ARG A 386 6.63 18.92 -12.02
CA ARG A 386 6.30 17.89 -11.02
C ARG A 386 5.49 16.76 -11.63
N SER A 387 4.45 17.05 -12.40
CA SER A 387 3.60 16.03 -13.03
C SER A 387 4.38 15.24 -14.08
N GLY A 388 5.14 15.93 -14.95
CA GLY A 388 5.99 15.27 -15.94
C GLY A 388 7.05 14.38 -15.28
N MET A 389 7.64 14.84 -14.18
CA MET A 389 8.61 14.04 -13.44
C MET A 389 7.98 12.84 -12.72
N ALA A 390 6.78 12.97 -12.16
CA ALA A 390 6.08 11.85 -11.55
C ALA A 390 5.80 10.72 -12.56
N VAL A 391 5.38 11.07 -13.77
CA VAL A 391 5.21 10.10 -14.88
C VAL A 391 6.56 9.49 -15.25
N PHE A 392 7.60 10.32 -15.36
CA PHE A 392 8.95 9.85 -15.69
C PHE A 392 9.52 8.88 -14.65
N VAL A 393 9.30 9.12 -13.35
CA VAL A 393 9.72 8.21 -12.27
C VAL A 393 9.09 6.83 -12.45
N GLY A 394 7.79 6.75 -12.77
CA GLY A 394 7.13 5.47 -13.01
C GLY A 394 7.72 4.73 -14.22
N VAL A 395 7.92 5.43 -15.34
CA VAL A 395 8.55 4.87 -16.55
C VAL A 395 10.00 4.44 -16.27
N TRP A 396 10.73 5.20 -15.45
CA TRP A 396 12.10 4.89 -15.06
C TRP A 396 12.18 3.62 -14.21
N ILE A 397 11.32 3.47 -13.20
CA ILE A 397 11.26 2.27 -12.36
C ILE A 397 10.96 1.05 -13.22
N LEU A 398 10.00 1.17 -14.15
CA LEU A 398 9.67 0.11 -15.09
C LEU A 398 10.89 -0.24 -15.96
N TRP A 399 11.48 0.75 -16.63
CA TRP A 399 12.65 0.54 -17.48
C TRP A 399 13.83 -0.10 -16.73
N TRP A 400 14.12 0.39 -15.52
CA TRP A 400 15.17 -0.16 -14.67
C TRP A 400 14.87 -1.61 -14.27
N SER A 401 13.64 -1.89 -13.85
CA SER A 401 13.23 -3.24 -13.47
C SER A 401 13.26 -4.20 -14.67
N LEU A 402 12.89 -3.73 -15.87
CA LEU A 402 13.02 -4.49 -17.11
C LEU A 402 14.48 -4.83 -17.44
N ALA A 403 15.41 -3.92 -17.13
CA ALA A 403 16.82 -4.06 -17.45
C ALA A 403 17.60 -4.93 -16.43
N PHE A 404 17.19 -4.95 -15.16
CA PHE A 404 18.01 -5.52 -14.08
C PHE A 404 17.31 -6.58 -13.21
N MET A 405 15.98 -6.71 -13.26
CA MET A 405 15.23 -7.66 -12.43
C MET A 405 14.67 -8.82 -13.24
N PRO A 406 14.42 -9.97 -12.59
CA PRO A 406 13.70 -11.06 -13.23
C PRO A 406 12.29 -10.61 -13.65
N GLN A 407 11.98 -10.86 -14.92
CA GLN A 407 10.64 -10.69 -15.48
C GLN A 407 9.70 -11.80 -15.02
N ALA A 408 8.40 -11.60 -15.26
CA ALA A 408 7.39 -12.60 -14.97
C ALA A 408 7.74 -13.95 -15.61
N GLY A 409 7.34 -15.03 -14.94
CA GLY A 409 7.66 -16.36 -15.41
C GLY A 409 7.38 -17.44 -14.37
N TYR A 410 7.73 -18.66 -14.76
CA TYR A 410 7.59 -19.84 -13.92
C TYR A 410 8.85 -20.03 -13.07
N ARG A 411 8.66 -20.43 -11.82
CA ARG A 411 9.71 -20.57 -10.82
C ARG A 411 9.59 -21.92 -10.14
N VAL A 412 10.71 -22.62 -10.00
CA VAL A 412 10.77 -23.91 -9.31
C VAL A 412 11.69 -23.79 -8.12
N LEU A 413 11.20 -24.15 -6.93
CA LEU A 413 11.98 -24.18 -5.70
C LEU A 413 12.64 -25.55 -5.54
N THR A 414 13.96 -25.59 -5.57
CA THR A 414 14.76 -26.80 -5.33
C THR A 414 15.51 -26.69 -4.01
N THR A 415 15.55 -27.78 -3.26
CA THR A 415 16.26 -27.87 -1.97
C THR A 415 17.27 -29.01 -1.99
N TYR A 416 18.40 -28.79 -1.32
CA TYR A 416 19.55 -29.69 -1.27
C TYR A 416 19.97 -29.93 0.18
N PRO A 417 20.45 -31.15 0.51
CA PRO A 417 20.86 -31.50 1.86
C PRO A 417 22.12 -30.75 2.31
N GLU A 418 23.06 -30.51 1.39
CA GLU A 418 24.27 -29.71 1.62
C GLU A 418 24.25 -28.45 0.77
N ALA A 419 24.90 -27.39 1.24
CA ALA A 419 24.93 -26.11 0.55
C ALA A 419 25.75 -26.21 -0.76
N ILE A 420 25.13 -25.91 -1.90
CA ILE A 420 25.74 -25.99 -3.25
C ILE A 420 25.95 -24.57 -3.78
N THR A 421 27.02 -24.33 -4.54
CA THR A 421 27.27 -23.01 -5.16
C THR A 421 26.46 -22.80 -6.45
N LYS A 422 26.17 -21.53 -6.79
CA LYS A 422 25.50 -21.15 -8.05
C LYS A 422 26.18 -21.74 -9.29
N ALA A 423 27.52 -21.78 -9.30
CA ALA A 423 28.31 -22.24 -10.44
C ALA A 423 28.18 -23.76 -10.64
N GLU A 424 28.21 -24.54 -9.56
CA GLU A 424 28.01 -25.99 -9.60
C GLU A 424 26.60 -26.35 -10.08
N LEU A 425 25.58 -25.63 -9.61
CA LEU A 425 24.20 -25.82 -10.05
C LEU A 425 24.01 -25.44 -11.54
N ALA A 426 24.65 -24.35 -11.98
CA ALA A 426 24.61 -23.92 -13.38
C ALA A 426 25.27 -24.92 -14.33
N GLU A 427 26.41 -25.50 -13.94
CA GLU A 427 27.08 -26.52 -14.74
C GLU A 427 26.21 -27.78 -14.88
N GLU A 428 25.50 -28.16 -13.81
CA GLU A 428 24.63 -29.34 -13.84
C GLU A 428 23.41 -29.14 -14.76
N LEU A 429 22.77 -27.97 -14.69
CA LEU A 429 21.68 -27.62 -15.59
C LEU A 429 22.17 -27.55 -17.05
N ALA A 430 23.38 -27.03 -17.28
CA ALA A 430 23.98 -26.97 -18.61
C ALA A 430 24.28 -28.36 -19.19
N ARG A 431 24.79 -29.30 -18.39
CA ARG A 431 24.99 -30.72 -18.81
C ARG A 431 23.67 -31.40 -19.19
N SER A 432 22.58 -30.90 -18.63
CA SER A 432 21.21 -31.41 -18.79
C SER A 432 20.46 -30.77 -19.96
N GLY A 433 21.09 -29.88 -20.73
CA GLY A 433 20.49 -29.21 -21.88
C GLY A 433 19.69 -27.95 -21.55
N LEU A 434 19.63 -27.53 -20.28
CA LEU A 434 19.05 -26.26 -19.83
C LEU A 434 20.19 -25.25 -19.63
N GLY A 435 20.43 -24.42 -20.64
CA GLY A 435 21.51 -23.42 -20.60
C GLY A 435 21.25 -22.32 -19.57
N SER A 436 22.33 -21.64 -19.15
CA SER A 436 22.26 -20.47 -18.25
C SER A 436 21.41 -19.32 -18.78
N ASP A 437 21.17 -19.29 -20.10
CA ASP A 437 20.41 -18.26 -20.79
C ASP A 437 18.90 -18.51 -20.73
N GLU A 438 18.47 -19.74 -20.43
CA GLU A 438 17.04 -20.12 -20.34
C GLU A 438 16.49 -20.09 -18.90
N ILE A 439 17.34 -20.38 -17.91
CA ILE A 439 16.95 -20.45 -16.50
C ILE A 439 17.84 -19.54 -15.66
N MET A 440 17.22 -18.57 -15.00
CA MET A 440 17.87 -17.72 -14.00
C MET A 440 17.90 -18.45 -12.65
N ILE A 441 19.11 -18.65 -12.12
CA ILE A 441 19.36 -19.27 -10.82
C ILE A 441 19.46 -18.19 -9.75
N LEU A 442 18.55 -18.24 -8.77
CA LEU A 442 18.44 -17.29 -7.67
C LEU A 442 18.55 -18.02 -6.32
N PRO A 443 19.32 -17.54 -5.34
CA PRO A 443 19.35 -18.15 -4.02
C PRO A 443 17.97 -18.06 -3.36
N GLY A 444 17.59 -19.09 -2.62
CA GLY A 444 16.32 -19.17 -1.91
C GLY A 444 16.32 -18.47 -0.56
N GLU A 445 17.49 -18.42 0.07
CA GLU A 445 17.68 -17.82 1.39
C GLU A 445 17.94 -16.31 1.28
N GLN A 446 17.25 -15.52 2.11
CA GLN A 446 17.48 -14.08 2.17
C GLN A 446 18.89 -13.80 2.72
N GLY A 447 19.65 -12.93 2.05
CA GLY A 447 20.95 -12.48 2.57
C GLY A 447 22.19 -13.14 1.96
N HIS A 448 22.07 -14.09 1.04
CA HIS A 448 23.25 -14.72 0.43
C HIS A 448 23.92 -13.80 -0.61
N LYS A 449 25.26 -13.70 -0.59
CA LYS A 449 26.02 -13.00 -1.64
C LYS A 449 26.08 -13.86 -2.90
N GLU A 450 26.28 -13.21 -4.04
CA GLU A 450 26.47 -13.91 -5.31
C GLU A 450 27.76 -14.76 -5.24
N GLY A 451 27.58 -16.09 -5.16
CA GLY A 451 28.66 -17.07 -5.02
C GLY A 451 28.67 -17.84 -3.69
N ASP A 452 27.89 -17.41 -2.68
CA ASP A 452 27.75 -18.17 -1.44
C ASP A 452 27.02 -19.51 -1.73
N PRO A 453 27.45 -20.62 -1.10
CA PRO A 453 26.72 -21.88 -1.20
C PRO A 453 25.38 -21.75 -0.45
N SER A 454 24.31 -22.29 -1.02
CA SER A 454 22.98 -22.30 -0.40
C SER A 454 22.34 -23.66 -0.56
N GLN A 455 21.54 -24.05 0.44
CA GLN A 455 20.74 -25.27 0.39
C GLN A 455 19.46 -25.09 -0.42
N ILE A 456 19.10 -23.85 -0.77
CA ILE A 456 17.84 -23.52 -1.42
C ILE A 456 18.10 -22.69 -2.68
N TRP A 457 17.53 -23.12 -3.79
CA TRP A 457 17.66 -22.43 -5.07
C TRP A 457 16.31 -22.31 -5.77
N TYR A 458 15.99 -21.09 -6.19
CA TYR A 458 14.91 -20.82 -7.12
C TYR A 458 15.43 -20.82 -8.55
N LEU A 459 14.81 -21.65 -9.39
CA LEU A 459 15.08 -21.75 -10.81
C LEU A 459 13.95 -21.06 -11.56
N HIS A 460 14.25 -19.93 -12.20
CA HIS A 460 13.24 -19.06 -12.81
C HIS A 460 13.38 -19.05 -14.33
N LYS A 461 12.30 -19.35 -15.05
CA LYS A 461 12.22 -19.27 -16.50
C LYS A 461 11.27 -18.15 -16.90
N TYR A 462 11.76 -17.22 -17.70
CA TYR A 462 10.95 -16.11 -18.19
C TYR A 462 9.88 -16.59 -19.17
N ASP A 463 8.67 -16.07 -18.99
CA ASP A 463 7.57 -16.26 -19.92
C ASP A 463 6.66 -15.02 -19.87
N GLU A 464 6.50 -14.36 -21.02
CA GLU A 464 5.69 -13.15 -21.14
C GLU A 464 4.20 -13.44 -20.88
N GLN A 465 3.72 -14.64 -21.25
CA GLN A 465 2.33 -15.04 -21.05
C GLN A 465 1.95 -15.12 -19.57
N VAL A 466 2.92 -15.38 -18.69
CA VAL A 466 2.68 -15.43 -17.24
C VAL A 466 2.26 -14.07 -16.71
N GLN A 467 2.83 -12.97 -17.22
CA GLN A 467 2.41 -11.63 -16.76
C GLN A 467 0.95 -11.37 -17.15
N ASP A 468 0.58 -11.68 -18.39
CA ASP A 468 -0.79 -11.48 -18.89
C ASP A 468 -1.80 -12.33 -18.11
N LEU A 469 -1.47 -13.60 -17.85
CA LEU A 469 -2.32 -14.51 -17.07
C LEU A 469 -2.45 -14.07 -15.61
N VAL A 470 -1.39 -13.57 -14.98
CA VAL A 470 -1.47 -13.08 -13.59
C VAL A 470 -2.24 -11.76 -13.51
N GLU A 471 -2.08 -10.87 -14.49
CA GLU A 471 -2.90 -9.66 -14.59
C GLU A 471 -4.39 -10.03 -14.79
N GLU A 472 -4.71 -10.95 -15.70
CA GLU A 472 -6.07 -11.46 -15.91
C GLU A 472 -6.63 -12.07 -14.61
N ARG A 473 -5.86 -12.92 -13.92
CA ARG A 473 -6.24 -13.52 -12.63
C ARG A 473 -6.58 -12.46 -11.58
N LYS A 474 -5.75 -11.41 -11.48
CA LYS A 474 -5.93 -10.31 -10.52
C LYS A 474 -7.16 -9.46 -10.88
N GLU A 475 -7.36 -9.17 -12.16
CA GLU A 475 -8.54 -8.46 -12.65
C GLU A 475 -9.82 -9.25 -12.37
N LEU A 476 -9.85 -10.54 -12.67
CA LEU A 476 -10.98 -11.44 -12.40
C LEU A 476 -11.26 -11.53 -10.91
N THR A 477 -10.24 -11.73 -10.08
CA THR A 477 -10.39 -11.81 -8.62
C THR A 477 -11.00 -10.52 -8.05
N ASN A 478 -10.47 -9.36 -8.47
CA ASN A 478 -11.01 -8.06 -8.05
C ASN A 478 -12.44 -7.84 -8.55
N LYS A 479 -12.72 -8.24 -9.79
CA LYS A 479 -14.05 -8.14 -10.40
C LYS A 479 -15.07 -9.02 -9.67
N ILE A 480 -14.72 -10.27 -9.37
CA ILE A 480 -15.55 -11.21 -8.60
C ILE A 480 -15.83 -10.64 -7.21
N ALA A 481 -14.81 -10.23 -6.46
CA ALA A 481 -14.97 -9.68 -5.12
C ALA A 481 -15.88 -8.44 -5.12
N ALA A 482 -15.71 -7.56 -6.11
CA ALA A 482 -16.55 -6.38 -6.27
C ALA A 482 -18.02 -6.73 -6.61
N LEU A 483 -18.25 -7.71 -7.48
CA LEU A 483 -19.59 -8.20 -7.84
C LEU A 483 -20.27 -8.92 -6.66
N GLU A 484 -19.55 -9.74 -5.91
CA GLU A 484 -20.05 -10.43 -4.71
C GLU A 484 -20.45 -9.43 -3.62
N THR A 485 -19.64 -8.38 -3.40
CA THR A 485 -19.97 -7.27 -2.49
C THR A 485 -21.27 -6.56 -2.92
N LYS A 486 -21.45 -6.33 -4.23
CA LYS A 486 -22.68 -5.72 -4.79
C LYS A 486 -23.89 -6.65 -4.67
N LEU A 487 -23.67 -7.97 -4.73
CA LEU A 487 -24.71 -8.99 -4.56
C LEU A 487 -25.31 -8.99 -3.15
N GLY A 488 -24.49 -8.72 -2.14
CA GLY A 488 -24.91 -8.54 -0.74
C GLY A 488 -25.63 -7.22 -0.45
N SER A 489 -25.67 -6.27 -1.41
CA SER A 489 -26.30 -4.97 -1.21
C SER A 489 -27.84 -5.07 -1.21
N PRO A 490 -28.54 -4.45 -0.24
CA PRO A 490 -30.01 -4.42 -0.19
C PRO A 490 -30.65 -3.56 -1.30
N MET A 491 -29.86 -2.85 -2.12
CA MET A 491 -30.36 -1.91 -3.15
C MET A 491 -30.45 -2.50 -4.57
N SER A 492 -30.21 -3.79 -4.78
CA SER A 492 -30.24 -4.42 -6.12
C SER A 492 -31.57 -5.14 -6.42
N ASP A 493 -32.17 -4.82 -7.59
CA ASP A 493 -33.37 -5.47 -8.13
C ASP A 493 -33.12 -6.96 -8.48
N GLU A 494 -34.13 -7.83 -8.38
CA GLU A 494 -34.01 -9.29 -8.49
C GLU A 494 -33.53 -9.73 -9.89
N SER A 495 -33.94 -9.00 -10.93
CA SER A 495 -33.44 -9.17 -12.31
C SER A 495 -31.95 -8.81 -12.44
N HIS A 496 -31.49 -7.76 -11.75
CA HIS A 496 -30.08 -7.38 -11.71
C HIS A 496 -29.24 -8.39 -10.92
N ARG A 497 -29.75 -8.90 -9.80
CA ARG A 497 -29.08 -9.95 -9.01
C ARG A 497 -28.85 -11.22 -9.81
N THR A 498 -29.83 -11.63 -10.61
CA THR A 498 -29.72 -12.82 -11.46
C THR A 498 -28.63 -12.66 -12.54
N LYS A 499 -28.55 -11.49 -13.18
CA LYS A 499 -27.49 -11.18 -14.15
C LYS A 499 -26.10 -11.14 -13.50
N MET A 500 -25.98 -10.48 -12.34
CA MET A 500 -24.71 -10.41 -11.62
C MET A 500 -24.25 -11.80 -11.15
N ARG A 501 -25.15 -12.69 -10.71
CA ARG A 501 -24.80 -14.08 -10.38
C ARG A 501 -24.25 -14.83 -11.60
N ALA A 502 -24.91 -14.72 -12.75
CA ALA A 502 -24.43 -15.34 -13.98
C ALA A 502 -23.05 -14.82 -14.41
N GLU A 503 -22.80 -13.52 -14.22
CA GLU A 503 -21.49 -12.91 -14.49
C GLU A 503 -20.42 -13.40 -13.50
N VAL A 504 -20.73 -13.47 -12.20
CA VAL A 504 -19.82 -14.02 -11.18
C VAL A 504 -19.44 -15.47 -11.49
N GLU A 505 -20.40 -16.32 -11.87
CA GLU A 505 -20.12 -17.71 -12.21
C GLU A 505 -19.26 -17.84 -13.48
N ALA A 506 -19.52 -17.01 -14.49
CA ALA A 506 -18.69 -16.97 -15.70
C ALA A 506 -17.26 -16.50 -15.40
N ASP A 507 -17.09 -15.45 -14.60
CA ASP A 507 -15.79 -14.94 -14.19
C ASP A 507 -15.05 -15.95 -13.30
N LYS A 508 -15.75 -16.69 -12.43
CA LYS A 508 -15.17 -17.79 -11.62
C LYS A 508 -14.67 -18.93 -12.50
N LEU A 509 -15.43 -19.32 -13.53
CA LEU A 509 -14.99 -20.33 -14.49
C LEU A 509 -13.72 -19.86 -15.21
N ARG A 510 -13.70 -18.60 -15.65
CA ARG A 510 -12.52 -18.02 -16.31
C ARG A 510 -11.32 -17.96 -15.38
N LEU A 511 -11.52 -17.61 -14.11
CA LEU A 511 -10.47 -17.60 -13.09
C LEU A 511 -9.86 -19.00 -12.92
N LEU A 512 -10.70 -20.05 -12.89
CA LEU A 512 -10.24 -21.44 -12.83
C LEU A 512 -9.42 -21.82 -14.07
N GLU A 513 -9.85 -21.43 -15.28
CA GLU A 513 -9.06 -21.66 -16.51
C GLU A 513 -7.70 -20.96 -16.45
N THR A 514 -7.65 -19.72 -15.98
CA THR A 514 -6.41 -18.94 -15.83
C THR A 514 -5.48 -19.57 -14.78
N ASP A 515 -6.01 -19.98 -13.63
CA ASP A 515 -5.26 -20.68 -12.58
C ASP A 515 -4.70 -22.02 -13.09
N SER A 516 -5.49 -22.77 -13.87
CA SER A 516 -5.09 -24.03 -14.50
C SER A 516 -3.95 -23.83 -15.50
N ALA A 517 -4.03 -22.82 -16.37
CA ALA A 517 -2.97 -22.49 -17.33
C ALA A 517 -1.65 -22.08 -16.64
N LEU A 518 -1.72 -21.35 -15.52
CA LEU A 518 -0.55 -21.01 -14.71
C LEU A 518 0.06 -22.26 -14.04
N SER A 519 -0.78 -23.16 -13.51
CA SER A 519 -0.36 -24.40 -12.87
C SER A 519 0.31 -25.36 -13.88
N ASP A 520 -0.29 -25.56 -15.05
CA ASP A 520 0.23 -26.42 -16.11
C ASP A 520 1.61 -25.98 -16.61
N GLY A 521 1.79 -24.67 -16.82
CA GLY A 521 3.09 -24.12 -17.24
C GLY A 521 4.17 -24.29 -16.18
N ALA A 522 3.81 -24.09 -14.90
CA ALA A 522 4.73 -24.30 -13.78
C ALA A 522 5.09 -25.79 -13.63
N ALA A 523 4.11 -26.69 -13.75
CA ALA A 523 4.31 -28.14 -13.71
C ALA A 523 5.17 -28.65 -14.87
N ALA A 524 5.01 -28.09 -16.08
CA ALA A 524 5.84 -28.41 -17.23
C ALA A 524 7.31 -28.04 -16.99
N LEU A 525 7.59 -26.85 -16.43
CA LEU A 525 8.93 -26.46 -16.03
C LEU A 525 9.48 -27.38 -14.93
N ASN A 526 8.64 -27.69 -13.93
CA ASN A 526 9.01 -28.54 -12.82
C ASN A 526 9.43 -29.93 -13.29
N LYS A 527 8.68 -30.56 -14.20
CA LYS A 527 9.01 -31.86 -14.79
C LYS A 527 10.35 -31.85 -15.53
N GLN A 528 10.63 -30.76 -16.25
CA GLN A 528 11.93 -30.58 -16.92
C GLN A 528 13.07 -30.45 -15.92
N ILE A 529 12.90 -29.72 -14.82
CA ILE A 529 13.95 -29.53 -13.81
C ILE A 529 14.14 -30.76 -12.90
N ALA A 530 13.05 -31.39 -12.48
CA ALA A 530 13.03 -32.54 -11.58
C ALA A 530 13.81 -33.72 -12.13
N SER A 531 13.56 -34.09 -13.39
CA SER A 531 14.27 -35.18 -14.08
C SER A 531 15.80 -35.04 -14.13
N HIS A 532 16.34 -33.85 -13.86
CA HIS A 532 17.78 -33.57 -13.95
C HIS A 532 18.43 -33.25 -12.60
N THR A 533 17.64 -32.95 -11.57
CA THR A 533 18.16 -32.57 -10.23
C THR A 533 17.83 -33.60 -9.14
N GLU A 534 17.04 -34.63 -9.47
CA GLU A 534 16.54 -35.68 -8.56
C GLU A 534 17.62 -36.33 -7.68
N ASN A 535 18.78 -36.67 -8.26
CA ASN A 535 19.82 -37.45 -7.59
C ASN A 535 20.60 -36.73 -6.48
N LYS A 536 20.43 -35.40 -6.34
CA LYS A 536 21.15 -34.57 -5.34
C LYS A 536 20.22 -33.84 -4.38
N ARG A 537 18.90 -34.00 -4.53
CA ARG A 537 17.91 -33.40 -3.64
C ARG A 537 17.90 -34.10 -2.29
N THR A 538 17.27 -33.45 -1.32
CA THR A 538 16.87 -34.08 -0.06
C THR A 538 16.11 -35.37 -0.36
N ALA A 539 16.40 -36.47 0.34
CA ALA A 539 15.69 -37.71 0.10
C ALA A 539 14.23 -37.58 0.58
N SER A 540 13.32 -38.26 -0.11
CA SER A 540 11.89 -38.28 0.23
C SER A 540 11.69 -38.64 1.70
N GLY A 541 11.12 -37.72 2.48
CA GLY A 541 10.83 -37.92 3.90
C GLY A 541 11.94 -37.51 4.89
N ASP A 542 13.12 -37.10 4.43
CA ASP A 542 14.21 -36.64 5.32
C ASP A 542 13.88 -35.31 6.02
N GLN A 543 12.83 -34.61 5.59
CA GLN A 543 12.33 -33.42 6.27
C GLN A 543 11.84 -33.66 7.70
N PHE A 544 11.46 -34.89 8.04
CA PHE A 544 10.98 -35.28 9.37
C PHE A 544 12.12 -35.90 10.19
N LEU A 545 12.64 -35.14 11.15
CA LEU A 545 13.65 -35.62 12.11
C LEU A 545 13.00 -36.57 13.13
N SER A 546 11.84 -36.20 13.66
CA SER A 546 11.05 -37.05 14.56
C SER A 546 9.57 -36.67 14.53
N ALA A 547 8.70 -37.64 14.81
CA ALA A 547 7.28 -37.42 14.97
C ALA A 547 6.75 -38.34 16.07
N THR A 548 5.99 -37.80 17.02
CA THR A 548 5.31 -38.57 18.06
C THR A 548 3.88 -38.08 18.22
N TYR A 549 2.94 -39.02 18.43
CA TYR A 549 1.54 -38.71 18.65
C TYR A 549 0.99 -39.57 19.80
N SER A 550 0.58 -38.93 20.89
CA SER A 550 0.01 -39.59 22.07
C SER A 550 -0.99 -38.67 22.76
N ASN A 551 -2.12 -39.20 23.22
CA ASN A 551 -3.17 -38.43 23.92
C ASN A 551 -3.62 -37.17 23.15
N ASN A 552 -3.72 -37.25 21.82
CA ASN A 552 -4.03 -36.13 20.92
C ASN A 552 -3.02 -34.98 20.89
N GLN A 553 -1.85 -35.18 21.49
CA GLN A 553 -0.72 -34.28 21.38
C GLN A 553 0.24 -34.82 20.30
N LEU A 554 0.54 -33.96 19.34
CA LEU A 554 1.51 -34.18 18.28
C LEU A 554 2.78 -33.39 18.59
N THR A 555 3.94 -34.06 18.54
CA THR A 555 5.25 -33.38 18.52
C THR A 555 5.97 -33.74 17.23
N LEU A 556 6.31 -32.72 16.44
CA LEU A 556 7.02 -32.81 15.17
C LEU A 556 8.34 -32.06 15.26
N SER A 557 9.43 -32.69 14.85
CA SER A 557 10.71 -32.02 14.60
C SER A 557 10.99 -32.04 13.11
N LEU A 558 11.11 -30.85 12.51
CA LEU A 558 11.36 -30.65 11.09
C LEU A 558 12.75 -30.08 10.87
N THR A 559 13.44 -30.50 9.82
CA THR A 559 14.62 -29.77 9.33
C THR A 559 14.20 -28.41 8.79
N ALA A 560 14.95 -27.37 9.09
CA ALA A 560 14.62 -26.02 8.68
C ALA A 560 15.88 -25.28 8.22
N VAL A 561 15.71 -24.45 7.19
CA VAL A 561 16.75 -23.59 6.66
C VAL A 561 16.25 -22.15 6.71
N GLY A 562 17.02 -21.29 7.40
CA GLY A 562 16.67 -19.91 7.70
C GLY A 562 16.32 -19.69 9.18
N THR A 563 16.42 -18.44 9.64
CA THR A 563 16.20 -18.06 11.05
C THR A 563 14.97 -17.17 11.18
N ALA A 564 14.03 -17.55 12.05
CA ALA A 564 12.95 -16.66 12.50
C ALA A 564 13.40 -15.85 13.72
N ASP A 565 12.92 -14.61 13.84
CA ASP A 565 13.15 -13.79 15.04
C ASP A 565 12.32 -14.33 16.21
N SER A 566 12.85 -14.26 17.44
CA SER A 566 12.15 -14.66 18.67
C SER A 566 10.82 -13.92 18.90
N GLU A 567 10.65 -12.71 18.34
CA GLU A 567 9.35 -12.01 18.38
C GLU A 567 8.25 -12.71 17.55
N LEU A 568 8.64 -13.56 16.59
CA LEU A 568 7.73 -14.28 15.70
C LEU A 568 7.21 -15.59 16.30
N GLU A 569 7.89 -16.17 17.30
CA GLU A 569 7.45 -17.38 18.01
C GLU A 569 6.02 -17.26 18.55
N ASN A 570 5.74 -16.17 19.25
CA ASN A 570 4.43 -15.91 19.85
C ASN A 570 3.35 -15.55 18.81
N ARG A 571 3.75 -15.24 17.56
CA ARG A 571 2.85 -14.90 16.47
C ARG A 571 2.53 -16.10 15.58
N PHE A 572 3.40 -17.10 15.52
CA PHE A 572 3.24 -18.26 14.65
C PHE A 572 1.89 -18.97 14.77
N PRO A 573 1.36 -19.23 15.99
CA PRO A 573 0.03 -19.84 16.13
C PRO A 573 -1.10 -18.98 15.57
N ASN A 574 -0.91 -17.65 15.54
CA ASN A 574 -1.90 -16.71 15.04
C ASN A 574 -1.85 -16.51 13.53
N ASP A 575 -0.66 -16.70 12.94
CA ASP A 575 -0.40 -16.53 11.51
C ASP A 575 -0.60 -17.86 10.73
N LEU A 576 -0.86 -18.98 11.41
CA LEU A 576 -1.18 -20.24 10.77
C LEU A 576 -2.57 -20.15 10.12
N ASP A 577 -2.60 -20.08 8.79
CA ASP A 577 -3.84 -19.97 8.02
C ASP A 577 -4.72 -21.21 8.25
N GLY A 578 -5.87 -20.98 8.89
CA GLY A 578 -7.00 -21.91 8.83
C GLY A 578 -7.55 -21.95 7.40
N PRO A 579 -8.32 -22.99 7.01
CA PRO A 579 -9.07 -22.91 5.77
C PRO A 579 -9.98 -21.66 5.81
N PRO A 580 -10.34 -21.06 4.67
CA PRO A 580 -11.38 -20.03 4.62
C PRO A 580 -12.68 -20.65 5.13
N ILE A 581 -12.97 -20.45 6.41
CA ILE A 581 -14.07 -21.08 7.12
C ILE A 581 -15.34 -20.28 6.81
N ALA A 582 -16.42 -21.03 6.57
CA ALA A 582 -17.82 -20.62 6.61
C ALA A 582 -18.04 -19.10 6.61
N GLN A 583 -18.29 -18.52 5.43
CA GLN A 583 -18.51 -17.08 5.26
C GLN A 583 -19.66 -16.54 6.15
N HIS A 584 -20.48 -17.42 6.67
CA HIS A 584 -21.67 -17.16 7.49
C HIS A 584 -21.40 -17.14 9.00
N LEU A 585 -20.20 -17.52 9.47
CA LEU A 585 -19.83 -17.49 10.89
C LEU A 585 -19.18 -16.15 11.29
N ASP A 586 -19.32 -15.76 12.55
CA ASP A 586 -18.68 -14.58 13.15
C ASP A 586 -17.14 -14.72 13.19
N GLU A 587 -16.37 -13.61 13.16
CA GLU A 587 -14.89 -13.66 13.01
C GLU A 587 -14.20 -14.50 14.09
N ASP A 588 -14.67 -14.43 15.34
CA ASP A 588 -14.13 -15.20 16.47
C ASP A 588 -14.43 -16.71 16.37
N SER A 589 -15.46 -17.10 15.62
CA SER A 589 -15.89 -18.49 15.41
C SER A 589 -15.21 -19.17 14.22
N ARG A 590 -14.50 -18.40 13.38
CA ARG A 590 -13.82 -18.86 12.15
C ARG A 590 -12.45 -19.48 12.37
N LEU A 591 -11.98 -19.69 13.59
CA LEU A 591 -10.61 -20.16 13.83
C LEU A 591 -10.60 -21.33 14.81
N LEU A 592 -10.71 -22.55 14.28
CA LEU A 592 -10.19 -23.71 15.00
C LEU A 592 -8.69 -23.77 14.84
N ARG A 593 -8.02 -23.36 15.90
CA ARG A 593 -6.57 -23.47 16.03
C ARG A 593 -6.31 -24.59 17.01
N PRO A 594 -5.56 -25.64 16.64
CA PRO A 594 -4.95 -26.46 17.67
C PRO A 594 -4.09 -25.55 18.55
N GLU A 595 -3.97 -25.87 19.84
CA GLU A 595 -2.98 -25.19 20.68
C GLU A 595 -1.61 -25.59 20.14
N ILE A 596 -0.94 -24.65 19.47
CA ILE A 596 0.35 -24.85 18.80
C ILE A 596 1.41 -24.04 19.53
N GLU A 597 2.54 -24.69 19.77
CA GLU A 597 3.78 -24.06 20.17
C GLU A 597 4.85 -24.40 19.13
N ALA A 598 5.66 -23.40 18.75
CA ALA A 598 6.77 -23.57 17.82
C ALA A 598 8.06 -23.04 18.46
N ASP A 599 9.10 -23.86 18.43
CA ASP A 599 10.45 -23.54 18.90
C ASP A 599 11.40 -23.54 17.69
N PHE A 600 11.96 -22.37 17.36
CA PHE A 600 12.83 -22.18 16.20
C PHE A 600 14.30 -22.34 16.62
N GLN A 601 14.98 -23.31 16.04
CA GLN A 601 16.41 -23.55 16.21
C GLN A 601 17.16 -23.29 14.89
N GLU A 602 18.49 -23.22 14.92
CA GLU A 602 19.30 -22.84 13.74
C GLU A 602 19.09 -23.75 12.52
N GLU A 603 18.87 -25.05 12.72
CA GLU A 603 18.71 -26.04 11.63
C GLU A 603 17.41 -26.87 11.75
N SER A 604 16.53 -26.54 12.71
CA SER A 604 15.30 -27.30 12.94
C SER A 604 14.20 -26.46 13.56
N VAL A 605 12.95 -26.83 13.30
CA VAL A 605 11.77 -26.27 13.98
C VAL A 605 11.03 -27.39 14.69
N ASN A 606 10.82 -27.23 16.00
CA ASN A 606 10.04 -28.15 16.80
C ASN A 606 8.63 -27.59 17.00
N ILE A 607 7.62 -28.41 16.69
CA ILE A 607 6.22 -28.03 16.72
C ILE A 607 5.48 -28.99 17.64
N SER A 608 4.84 -28.44 18.67
CA SER A 608 3.91 -29.15 19.53
C SER A 608 2.50 -28.67 19.22
N ALA A 609 1.60 -29.59 18.87
CA ALA A 609 0.21 -29.27 18.55
C ALA A 609 -0.75 -30.20 19.31
N THR A 610 -1.73 -29.62 20.02
CA THR A 610 -2.78 -30.38 20.71
C THR A 610 -4.07 -30.33 19.89
N PHE A 611 -4.51 -31.49 19.40
CA PHE A 611 -5.74 -31.62 18.63
C PHE A 611 -6.92 -31.99 19.52
N ARG A 612 -8.09 -31.39 19.25
CA ARG A 612 -9.33 -31.76 19.93
C ARG A 612 -9.74 -33.20 19.58
N PRO A 613 -10.20 -34.01 20.54
CA PRO A 613 -10.66 -35.37 20.24
C PRO A 613 -11.78 -35.42 19.17
N SER A 614 -12.68 -34.44 19.20
CA SER A 614 -13.76 -34.29 18.23
C SER A 614 -13.25 -34.00 16.82
N PHE A 615 -12.23 -33.15 16.70
CA PHE A 615 -11.60 -32.84 15.41
C PHE A 615 -10.94 -34.10 14.81
N VAL A 616 -10.18 -34.85 15.62
CA VAL A 616 -9.56 -36.12 15.18
C VAL A 616 -10.61 -37.12 14.72
N PHE A 617 -11.77 -37.18 15.40
CA PHE A 617 -12.89 -38.01 14.98
C PHE A 617 -13.47 -37.54 13.64
N LEU A 618 -13.81 -36.27 13.50
CA LEU A 618 -14.39 -35.70 12.28
C LEU A 618 -13.46 -35.87 11.08
N TYR A 619 -12.14 -35.70 11.29
CA TYR A 619 -11.12 -35.98 10.29
C TYR A 619 -11.16 -37.45 9.83
N ARG A 620 -11.21 -38.41 10.75
CA ARG A 620 -11.29 -39.84 10.40
C ARG A 620 -12.51 -40.16 9.55
N VAL A 621 -13.65 -39.52 9.84
CA VAL A 621 -14.87 -39.72 9.06
C VAL A 621 -14.73 -39.07 7.68
N ALA A 622 -14.21 -37.84 7.61
CA ALA A 622 -13.98 -37.13 6.34
C ALA A 622 -12.97 -37.85 5.43
N ASN A 623 -11.87 -38.36 6.00
CA ASN A 623 -10.80 -39.02 5.26
C ASN A 623 -11.27 -40.34 4.60
N ARG A 624 -12.26 -41.02 5.20
CA ARG A 624 -12.87 -42.21 4.59
C ARG A 624 -13.66 -41.92 3.32
N VAL A 625 -14.22 -40.70 3.21
CA VAL A 625 -15.09 -40.31 2.10
C VAL A 625 -14.32 -39.59 1.00
N LEU A 626 -13.44 -38.65 1.36
CA LEU A 626 -12.81 -37.75 0.39
C LEU A 626 -11.51 -38.28 -0.24
N SER A 627 -10.87 -39.30 0.35
CA SER A 627 -9.57 -39.88 -0.08
C SER A 627 -8.37 -38.90 -0.21
N ASP A 628 -8.59 -37.60 -0.37
CA ASP A 628 -7.62 -36.52 -0.30
C ASP A 628 -7.47 -36.05 1.17
N PRO A 629 -6.30 -36.27 1.80
CA PRO A 629 -6.04 -35.88 3.19
C PRO A 629 -6.20 -34.40 3.47
N ASN A 630 -5.93 -33.51 2.50
CA ASN A 630 -6.06 -32.07 2.68
C ASN A 630 -7.53 -31.64 2.60
N ALA A 631 -8.29 -32.15 1.63
CA ALA A 631 -9.73 -31.91 1.56
C ALA A 631 -10.46 -32.45 2.81
N ALA A 632 -10.04 -33.62 3.32
CA ALA A 632 -10.55 -34.17 4.57
C ALA A 632 -10.24 -33.27 5.78
N TYR A 633 -9.05 -32.67 5.83
CA TYR A 633 -8.67 -31.72 6.87
C TYR A 633 -9.54 -30.46 6.81
N GLU A 634 -9.70 -29.87 5.62
CA GLU A 634 -10.56 -28.71 5.40
C GLU A 634 -12.00 -28.95 5.85
N LEU A 635 -12.59 -30.08 5.43
CA LEU A 635 -13.95 -30.45 5.82
C LEU A 635 -14.06 -30.65 7.32
N ALA A 636 -13.12 -31.35 7.96
CA ALA A 636 -13.11 -31.56 9.40
C ALA A 636 -13.02 -30.25 10.18
N THR A 637 -12.22 -29.28 9.69
CA THR A 637 -12.14 -27.95 10.30
C THR A 637 -13.48 -27.21 10.19
N VAL A 638 -14.09 -27.20 9.00
CA VAL A 638 -15.40 -26.54 8.78
C VAL A 638 -16.48 -27.15 9.67
N LEU A 639 -16.56 -28.49 9.72
CA LEU A 639 -17.50 -29.17 10.59
C LEU A 639 -17.28 -28.78 12.04
N GLN A 640 -16.05 -28.87 12.56
CA GLN A 640 -15.77 -28.54 13.95
C GLN A 640 -16.09 -27.06 14.25
N SER A 641 -15.80 -26.12 13.33
CA SER A 641 -16.11 -24.69 13.49
C SER A 641 -17.61 -24.43 13.62
N ILE A 642 -18.41 -25.10 12.80
CA ILE A 642 -19.87 -24.96 12.82
C ILE A 642 -20.45 -25.54 14.12
N HIS A 643 -19.95 -26.70 14.58
CA HIS A 643 -20.36 -27.24 15.87
C HIS A 643 -19.97 -26.31 17.03
N ASP A 644 -18.74 -25.78 17.04
CA ASP A 644 -18.27 -24.86 18.08
C ASP A 644 -19.08 -23.55 18.12
N ALA A 645 -19.51 -23.06 16.95
CA ALA A 645 -20.30 -21.83 16.84
C ALA A 645 -21.74 -22.00 17.33
N GLU A 646 -22.40 -23.10 16.97
CA GLU A 646 -23.82 -23.33 17.26
C GLU A 646 -24.05 -24.00 18.62
N LEU A 647 -23.11 -24.83 19.08
CA LEU A 647 -23.23 -25.65 20.30
C LEU A 647 -22.29 -25.23 21.43
N GLY A 648 -21.35 -24.31 21.17
CA GLY A 648 -20.34 -23.87 22.12
C GLY A 648 -19.08 -24.75 22.15
N ARG A 649 -18.00 -24.22 22.75
CA ARG A 649 -16.65 -24.82 22.71
C ARG A 649 -16.33 -25.84 23.82
N ASP A 650 -17.28 -26.12 24.72
CA ASP A 650 -17.05 -26.94 25.92
C ASP A 650 -16.97 -28.44 25.56
N GLU A 651 -15.78 -29.03 25.69
CA GLU A 651 -15.50 -30.45 25.35
C GLU A 651 -16.34 -31.45 26.15
N GLY A 652 -16.87 -31.02 27.30
CA GLY A 652 -17.73 -31.83 28.17
C GLY A 652 -19.19 -31.91 27.72
N LEU A 653 -19.59 -31.30 26.59
CA LEU A 653 -20.98 -31.29 26.12
C LEU A 653 -21.24 -32.19 24.91
N ILE A 654 -20.21 -32.49 24.10
CA ILE A 654 -20.39 -33.09 22.77
C ILE A 654 -19.50 -34.32 22.59
N ASN A 655 -20.12 -35.45 22.29
CA ASN A 655 -19.44 -36.70 21.95
C ASN A 655 -19.84 -37.17 20.56
N PHE A 656 -18.87 -37.51 19.73
CA PHE A 656 -19.12 -38.05 18.39
C PHE A 656 -18.94 -39.57 18.36
N GLN A 657 -19.86 -40.28 17.69
CA GLN A 657 -19.75 -41.71 17.43
C GLN A 657 -19.95 -42.03 15.95
N ALA A 658 -19.25 -43.07 15.48
CA ALA A 658 -19.41 -43.55 14.11
C ALA A 658 -20.75 -44.30 13.98
N SER A 659 -21.53 -43.97 12.95
CA SER A 659 -22.77 -44.70 12.62
C SER A 659 -22.43 -46.11 12.12
N GLN A 660 -23.16 -47.13 12.57
CA GLN A 660 -22.96 -48.53 12.16
C GLN A 660 -23.72 -48.93 10.88
N GLU A 661 -24.58 -48.05 10.33
CA GLU A 661 -25.30 -48.32 9.08
C GLU A 661 -24.53 -47.74 7.88
N GLU A 662 -23.85 -48.61 7.14
CA GLU A 662 -23.29 -48.34 5.81
C GLU A 662 -24.41 -48.15 4.80
N THR A 663 -24.64 -46.91 4.38
CA THR A 663 -25.42 -46.62 3.19
C THR A 663 -24.70 -45.52 2.42
N ASP A 664 -24.15 -45.91 1.27
CA ASP A 664 -23.38 -45.16 0.26
C ASP A 664 -21.94 -44.74 0.59
N GLU A 665 -21.02 -45.09 -0.33
CA GLU A 665 -19.59 -44.69 -0.35
C GLU A 665 -19.37 -43.15 -0.39
N LYS A 666 -20.44 -42.36 -0.54
CA LYS A 666 -20.40 -40.90 -0.74
C LYS A 666 -21.11 -40.08 0.35
N ALA A 667 -21.65 -40.75 1.38
CA ALA A 667 -22.38 -40.09 2.46
C ALA A 667 -21.58 -40.13 3.76
N LEU A 668 -21.16 -38.96 4.24
CA LEU A 668 -20.52 -38.79 5.54
C LEU A 668 -21.61 -38.84 6.62
N SER A 669 -21.62 -39.88 7.45
CA SER A 669 -22.57 -40.01 8.56
C SER A 669 -21.90 -40.10 9.91
N TYR A 670 -22.37 -39.30 10.88
CA TYR A 670 -21.90 -39.33 12.26
C TYR A 670 -23.06 -39.12 13.24
N GLU A 671 -22.91 -39.68 14.44
CA GLU A 671 -23.84 -39.47 15.54
C GLU A 671 -23.27 -38.43 16.50
N LEU A 672 -24.05 -37.38 16.75
CA LEU A 672 -23.83 -36.34 17.75
C LEU A 672 -24.56 -36.74 19.04
N MET A 673 -23.81 -37.00 20.09
CA MET A 673 -24.34 -37.22 21.45
C MET A 673 -24.08 -35.99 22.30
N LEU A 674 -25.12 -35.52 22.96
CA LEU A 674 -25.08 -34.35 23.82
C LEU A 674 -25.18 -34.78 25.27
N ASN A 675 -24.38 -34.18 26.16
CA ASN A 675 -24.42 -34.51 27.58
C ASN A 675 -25.56 -33.77 28.33
N GLN A 676 -26.28 -32.87 27.65
CA GLN A 676 -27.47 -32.17 28.13
C GLN A 676 -28.49 -32.01 26.99
N GLU A 677 -29.78 -31.96 27.31
CA GLU A 677 -30.83 -31.58 26.34
C GLU A 677 -30.63 -30.13 25.89
N LEU A 678 -30.48 -29.93 24.58
CA LEU A 678 -30.36 -28.61 23.94
C LEU A 678 -31.72 -28.15 23.40
N ASP A 679 -31.86 -26.84 23.17
CA ASP A 679 -33.02 -26.28 22.50
C ASP A 679 -33.15 -26.87 21.08
N PRO A 680 -34.31 -27.44 20.69
CA PRO A 680 -34.56 -27.91 19.33
C PRO A 680 -34.20 -26.90 18.23
N GLN A 681 -34.31 -25.59 18.52
CA GLN A 681 -33.92 -24.53 17.58
C GLN A 681 -32.42 -24.51 17.28
N ALA A 682 -31.56 -24.91 18.22
CA ALA A 682 -30.11 -24.95 18.02
C ALA A 682 -29.69 -26.06 17.05
N ILE A 683 -30.39 -27.20 17.06
CA ILE A 683 -30.13 -28.30 16.13
C ILE A 683 -30.64 -27.97 14.73
N GLU A 684 -31.79 -27.29 14.62
CA GLU A 684 -32.29 -26.78 13.34
C GLU A 684 -31.34 -25.72 12.74
N SER A 685 -30.82 -24.81 13.58
CA SER A 685 -29.80 -23.82 13.19
C SER A 685 -28.53 -24.51 12.68
N LEU A 686 -28.00 -25.48 13.43
CA LEU A 686 -26.83 -26.26 13.05
C LEU A 686 -26.99 -26.96 11.69
N ALA A 687 -28.13 -27.59 11.44
CA ALA A 687 -28.40 -28.25 10.16
C ALA A 687 -28.51 -27.24 9.00
N ALA A 688 -29.11 -26.07 9.24
CA ALA A 688 -29.20 -25.00 8.25
C ALA A 688 -27.83 -24.41 7.92
N THR A 689 -26.97 -24.19 8.91
CA THR A 689 -25.59 -23.69 8.74
C THR A 689 -24.74 -24.72 7.98
N LEU A 690 -24.86 -26.01 8.28
CA LEU A 690 -24.19 -27.08 7.51
C LEU A 690 -24.66 -27.13 6.05
N GLN A 691 -25.96 -26.98 5.79
CA GLN A 691 -26.53 -26.98 4.43
C GLN A 691 -26.11 -25.75 3.60
N ALA A 692 -25.79 -24.63 4.26
CA ALA A 692 -25.35 -23.41 3.61
C ALA A 692 -23.87 -23.46 3.17
N GLU A 693 -23.11 -24.47 3.59
CA GLU A 693 -21.68 -24.54 3.30
C GLU A 693 -21.35 -25.13 1.93
N ARG A 694 -20.38 -24.49 1.27
CA ARG A 694 -19.95 -24.85 -0.08
C ARG A 694 -19.41 -26.29 -0.20
N LEU A 695 -18.81 -26.82 0.87
CA LEU A 695 -18.24 -28.18 0.89
C LEU A 695 -19.31 -29.26 1.13
N ILE A 696 -20.57 -28.89 1.37
CA ILE A 696 -21.67 -29.79 1.69
C ILE A 696 -22.79 -29.60 0.65
N GLU A 697 -23.11 -30.65 -0.09
CA GLU A 697 -24.16 -30.65 -1.10
C GLU A 697 -25.56 -30.79 -0.47
N SER A 698 -25.71 -31.75 0.46
CA SER A 698 -26.90 -31.83 1.30
C SER A 698 -26.58 -32.27 2.72
N ALA A 699 -27.33 -31.71 3.67
CA ALA A 699 -27.25 -31.99 5.09
C ALA A 699 -28.63 -32.41 5.62
N HIS A 700 -28.72 -33.62 6.13
CA HIS A 700 -29.92 -34.14 6.77
C HIS A 700 -29.61 -34.60 8.18
N TYR A 701 -30.55 -34.40 9.11
CA TYR A 701 -30.44 -34.93 10.46
C TYR A 701 -31.67 -35.76 10.83
N ARG A 702 -31.46 -36.73 11.73
CA ARG A 702 -32.50 -37.56 12.33
C ARG A 702 -32.29 -37.62 13.83
N GLU A 703 -33.31 -37.25 14.60
CA GLU A 703 -33.31 -37.43 16.05
C GLU A 703 -33.45 -38.92 16.39
N LEU A 704 -32.52 -39.44 17.21
CA LEU A 704 -32.55 -40.81 17.73
C LEU A 704 -33.07 -40.83 19.18
N SER A 705 -32.76 -39.79 19.95
CA SER A 705 -33.26 -39.52 21.31
C SER A 705 -33.04 -38.02 21.65
N PRO A 706 -33.63 -37.46 22.73
CA PRO A 706 -33.51 -36.03 23.07
C PRO A 706 -32.09 -35.47 23.15
N SER A 707 -31.09 -36.35 23.37
CA SER A 707 -29.67 -36.03 23.45
C SER A 707 -28.82 -36.76 22.41
N ARG A 708 -29.42 -37.33 21.37
CA ARG A 708 -28.70 -38.05 20.29
C ARG A 708 -29.30 -37.76 18.92
N TYR A 709 -28.48 -37.19 18.05
CA TYR A 709 -28.85 -36.80 16.69
C TYR A 709 -27.89 -37.45 15.70
N ARG A 710 -28.41 -37.97 14.58
CA ARG A 710 -27.61 -38.49 13.48
C ARG A 710 -27.58 -37.48 12.35
N PHE A 711 -26.40 -37.10 11.90
CA PHE A 711 -26.20 -36.25 10.73
C PHE A 711 -25.73 -37.11 9.55
N ALA A 712 -26.32 -36.86 8.39
CA ALA A 712 -25.93 -37.44 7.11
C ALA A 712 -25.65 -36.29 6.13
N LEU A 713 -24.38 -36.18 5.74
CA LEU A 713 -23.86 -35.15 4.86
C LEU A 713 -23.42 -35.78 3.53
N THR A 714 -23.69 -35.11 2.42
CA THR A 714 -23.12 -35.48 1.10
C THR A 714 -22.18 -34.38 0.65
N THR A 715 -21.02 -34.79 0.14
CA THR A 715 -20.00 -33.86 -0.37
C THR A 715 -20.05 -33.84 -1.91
N PRO A 716 -19.87 -32.68 -2.56
CA PRO A 716 -19.89 -32.58 -4.01
C PRO A 716 -18.80 -33.44 -4.65
N SER A 717 -19.11 -34.07 -5.80
CA SER A 717 -18.15 -34.85 -6.58
C SER A 717 -17.21 -33.93 -7.37
N THR A 718 -16.28 -33.27 -6.70
CA THR A 718 -15.30 -32.42 -7.37
C THR A 718 -13.93 -33.09 -7.36
N GLU A 719 -13.52 -33.62 -8.51
CA GLU A 719 -12.11 -33.76 -8.85
C GLU A 719 -11.49 -32.34 -8.83
N ARG A 720 -10.96 -31.92 -7.68
CA ARG A 720 -10.06 -30.76 -7.60
C ARG A 720 -8.82 -31.14 -8.42
N LYS A 721 -8.60 -30.51 -9.58
CA LYS A 721 -7.45 -30.84 -10.46
C LYS A 721 -6.29 -29.86 -10.39
N ASP A 722 -6.50 -28.61 -9.98
CA ASP A 722 -5.51 -27.56 -10.26
C ASP A 722 -4.41 -27.35 -9.19
N THR A 723 -4.66 -27.76 -7.93
CA THR A 723 -3.67 -27.78 -6.82
C THR A 723 -3.44 -29.17 -6.23
N ALA A 724 -4.20 -30.16 -6.72
CA ALA A 724 -4.20 -31.50 -6.17
C ALA A 724 -2.91 -32.27 -6.50
N THR A 725 -2.26 -32.05 -7.64
CA THR A 725 -1.11 -32.89 -8.04
C THR A 725 0.16 -32.61 -7.23
N GLU A 726 0.48 -31.33 -6.97
CA GLU A 726 1.69 -30.96 -6.20
C GLU A 726 1.49 -31.17 -4.69
N ASN A 727 0.39 -30.68 -4.13
CA ASN A 727 0.10 -30.92 -2.71
C ASN A 727 -0.15 -32.41 -2.44
N ALA A 728 -0.76 -33.17 -3.35
CA ALA A 728 -0.84 -34.63 -3.18
C ALA A 728 0.53 -35.28 -3.21
N SER A 729 1.46 -34.84 -4.09
CA SER A 729 2.83 -35.38 -4.10
C SER A 729 3.56 -35.08 -2.78
N ARG A 730 3.42 -33.86 -2.25
CA ARG A 730 3.99 -33.47 -0.94
C ARG A 730 3.35 -34.23 0.22
N ILE A 731 2.03 -34.45 0.18
CA ILE A 731 1.29 -35.24 1.17
C ILE A 731 1.74 -36.70 1.11
N GLU A 732 1.84 -37.29 -0.08
CA GLU A 732 2.27 -38.67 -0.28
C GLU A 732 3.70 -38.88 0.23
N GLU A 733 4.62 -37.96 -0.10
CA GLU A 733 5.98 -37.94 0.43
C GLU A 733 5.99 -37.91 1.97
N ALA A 734 5.23 -36.99 2.57
CA ALA A 734 5.15 -36.83 4.01
C ALA A 734 4.50 -38.04 4.70
N GLU A 735 3.39 -38.53 4.16
CA GLU A 735 2.61 -39.64 4.70
C GLU A 735 3.43 -40.94 4.71
N ASN A 736 4.17 -41.22 3.63
CA ASN A 736 5.05 -42.39 3.54
C ASN A 736 6.09 -42.41 4.68
N ARG A 737 6.64 -41.24 5.04
CA ARG A 737 7.56 -41.12 6.16
C ARG A 737 6.85 -41.20 7.51
N LEU A 738 5.74 -40.51 7.65
CA LEU A 738 4.96 -40.46 8.89
C LEU A 738 4.39 -41.83 9.27
N LEU A 739 4.04 -42.68 8.29
CA LEU A 739 3.65 -44.07 8.52
C LEU A 739 4.76 -44.88 9.22
N GLN A 740 6.03 -44.58 8.94
CA GLN A 740 7.18 -45.21 9.59
C GLN A 740 7.42 -44.66 11.00
N LEU A 741 7.25 -43.35 11.19
CA LEU A 741 7.48 -42.67 12.47
C LEU A 741 6.32 -42.84 13.47
N LEU A 742 5.10 -43.02 12.98
CA LEU A 742 3.87 -43.17 13.77
C LEU A 742 3.18 -44.54 13.54
N PRO A 743 3.86 -45.68 13.76
CA PRO A 743 3.35 -47.00 13.37
C PRO A 743 2.14 -47.48 14.20
N ARG A 744 1.83 -46.82 15.33
CA ARG A 744 0.80 -47.26 16.30
C ARG A 744 -0.51 -46.47 16.23
N THR A 745 -0.66 -45.53 15.31
CA THR A 745 -1.77 -44.57 15.30
C THR A 745 -2.85 -44.84 14.24
N GLY A 746 -2.65 -45.85 13.39
CA GLY A 746 -3.52 -46.17 12.24
C GLY A 746 -3.35 -45.20 11.07
N GLU A 747 -3.78 -45.58 9.87
CA GLU A 747 -3.51 -44.86 8.60
C GLU A 747 -4.02 -43.41 8.61
N SER A 748 -5.16 -43.13 9.25
CA SER A 748 -5.75 -41.78 9.27
C SER A 748 -4.90 -40.72 9.97
N ILE A 749 -4.04 -41.08 10.93
CA ILE A 749 -3.30 -40.09 11.72
C ILE A 749 -2.09 -39.55 10.93
N PRO A 750 -1.24 -40.40 10.29
CA PRO A 750 -0.25 -39.94 9.33
C PRO A 750 -0.81 -39.02 8.25
N SER A 751 -1.97 -39.34 7.64
CA SER A 751 -2.61 -38.48 6.64
C SER A 751 -3.02 -37.12 7.23
N MET A 752 -3.57 -37.10 8.46
CA MET A 752 -3.93 -35.87 9.18
C MET A 752 -2.70 -35.00 9.44
N VAL A 753 -1.61 -35.63 9.88
CA VAL A 753 -0.34 -34.95 10.19
C VAL A 753 0.31 -34.43 8.90
N ALA A 754 0.23 -35.15 7.78
CA ALA A 754 0.71 -34.69 6.48
C ALA A 754 -0.07 -33.44 6.00
N ALA A 755 -1.40 -33.43 6.14
CA ALA A 755 -2.22 -32.25 5.82
C ALA A 755 -1.91 -31.05 6.75
N PHE A 756 -1.67 -31.32 8.05
CA PHE A 756 -1.23 -30.29 8.99
C PHE A 756 0.16 -29.72 8.63
N TYR A 757 1.09 -30.60 8.24
CA TYR A 757 2.45 -30.24 7.82
C TYR A 757 2.45 -29.27 6.61
N LEU A 758 1.56 -29.45 5.63
CA LEU A 758 1.46 -28.52 4.50
C LEU A 758 1.14 -27.09 4.93
N ARG A 759 0.28 -26.93 5.93
CA ARG A 759 -0.12 -25.61 6.46
C ARG A 759 1.03 -24.97 7.22
N VAL A 760 1.67 -25.75 8.08
CA VAL A 760 2.87 -25.34 8.81
C VAL A 760 3.95 -24.83 7.86
N THR A 761 4.30 -25.63 6.84
CA THR A 761 5.36 -25.26 5.88
C THR A 761 4.98 -24.05 5.03
N ALA A 762 3.71 -23.94 4.63
CA ALA A 762 3.20 -22.75 3.94
C ALA A 762 3.38 -21.49 4.80
N THR A 763 2.98 -21.53 6.08
CA THR A 763 3.15 -20.40 7.02
C THR A 763 4.62 -20.09 7.28
N LEU A 764 5.46 -21.11 7.51
CA LEU A 764 6.91 -20.94 7.72
C LEU A 764 7.57 -20.27 6.50
N SER A 765 7.18 -20.64 5.28
CA SER A 765 7.72 -20.06 4.05
C SER A 765 7.24 -18.63 3.79
N SER A 766 6.16 -18.20 4.45
CA SER A 766 5.55 -16.89 4.25
C SER A 766 6.32 -15.76 4.97
N VAL A 767 6.09 -14.52 4.55
CA VAL A 767 6.60 -13.32 5.24
C VAL A 767 5.76 -13.10 6.51
N PRO A 768 6.35 -12.97 7.71
CA PRO A 768 7.75 -12.61 8.00
C PRO A 768 8.72 -13.77 8.30
N TYR A 769 8.26 -15.02 8.42
CA TYR A 769 9.05 -16.17 8.89
C TYR A 769 10.21 -16.51 7.95
N ASN A 770 9.96 -16.65 6.64
CA ASN A 770 10.97 -17.02 5.63
C ASN A 770 11.81 -18.26 6.00
N VAL A 771 11.23 -19.20 6.75
CA VAL A 771 11.83 -20.48 7.11
C VAL A 771 11.35 -21.52 6.11
N ILE A 772 12.26 -22.20 5.44
CA ILE A 772 11.92 -23.21 4.45
C ILE A 772 12.29 -24.58 4.99
N VAL A 773 11.34 -25.50 4.94
CA VAL A 773 11.59 -26.92 5.20
C VAL A 773 12.08 -27.55 3.88
N PRO A 774 13.28 -28.14 3.85
CA PRO A 774 13.77 -28.85 2.66
C PRO A 774 12.82 -29.99 2.29
N GLU A 775 12.43 -30.08 1.02
CA GLU A 775 11.50 -31.09 0.50
C GLU A 775 12.08 -31.73 -0.76
N HIS A 776 11.82 -33.03 -0.94
CA HIS A 776 12.18 -33.72 -2.18
C HIS A 776 11.32 -33.23 -3.34
N THR A 777 10.02 -33.06 -3.07
CA THR A 777 9.04 -32.52 -4.02
C THR A 777 9.34 -31.04 -4.31
N THR A 778 9.59 -30.75 -5.57
CA THR A 778 9.79 -29.38 -6.06
C THR A 778 8.50 -28.60 -6.13
N GLN A 779 8.54 -27.36 -5.65
CA GLN A 779 7.38 -26.48 -5.69
C GLN A 779 7.35 -25.64 -6.97
N ALA A 780 6.24 -25.70 -7.70
CA ALA A 780 6.05 -24.99 -8.95
C ALA A 780 5.23 -23.71 -8.69
N LEU A 781 5.90 -22.56 -8.81
CA LEU A 781 5.34 -21.25 -8.54
C LEU A 781 5.29 -20.44 -9.84
N HIS A 782 4.31 -19.55 -9.96
CA HIS A 782 4.38 -18.45 -10.90
C HIS A 782 4.73 -17.18 -10.12
N LYS A 783 5.54 -16.30 -10.71
CA LYS A 783 5.90 -15.04 -10.06
C LYS A 783 5.64 -13.87 -11.00
N GLU A 784 4.96 -12.86 -10.48
CA GLU A 784 4.83 -11.56 -11.14
C GLU A 784 6.19 -10.91 -11.37
N ARG A 785 6.23 -9.95 -12.30
CA ARG A 785 7.39 -9.07 -12.46
C ARG A 785 7.77 -8.44 -11.11
N VAL A 786 9.05 -8.57 -10.76
CA VAL A 786 9.58 -7.92 -9.55
C VAL A 786 10.08 -6.52 -9.90
N TYR A 787 9.65 -5.53 -9.13
CA TYR A 787 10.15 -4.16 -9.26
C TYR A 787 11.32 -3.91 -8.31
N GLU A 788 12.35 -3.24 -8.81
CA GLU A 788 13.41 -2.70 -7.97
C GLU A 788 13.12 -1.22 -7.76
N TYR A 789 12.74 -0.85 -6.54
CA TYR A 789 12.36 0.50 -6.20
C TYR A 789 13.53 1.29 -5.58
N PHE A 790 14.39 0.66 -4.80
CA PHE A 790 15.44 1.37 -4.05
C PHE A 790 16.58 1.86 -4.95
N PHE A 791 17.34 0.96 -5.59
CA PHE A 791 18.48 1.35 -6.42
C PHE A 791 18.05 2.16 -7.65
N SER A 792 16.92 1.82 -8.27
CA SER A 792 16.37 2.55 -9.41
C SER A 792 16.12 4.02 -9.06
N SER A 793 15.43 4.27 -7.95
CA SER A 793 15.08 5.61 -7.52
C SER A 793 16.24 6.40 -6.97
N ARG A 794 17.13 5.77 -6.20
CA ARG A 794 18.33 6.42 -5.69
C ARG A 794 19.27 6.82 -6.83
N THR A 795 19.39 5.97 -7.86
CA THR A 795 20.16 6.31 -9.07
C THR A 795 19.54 7.48 -9.81
N LEU A 796 18.21 7.50 -9.96
CA LEU A 796 17.50 8.63 -10.57
C LEU A 796 17.71 9.92 -9.78
N MET A 797 17.58 9.87 -8.45
CA MET A 797 17.81 11.02 -7.56
C MET A 797 19.23 11.57 -7.67
N ILE A 798 20.23 10.69 -7.73
CA ILE A 798 21.64 11.08 -7.94
C ILE A 798 21.81 11.78 -9.30
N LEU A 799 21.24 11.20 -10.37
CA LEU A 799 21.31 11.79 -11.71
C LEU A 799 20.66 13.17 -11.76
N THR A 800 19.49 13.32 -11.13
CA THR A 800 18.73 14.57 -11.14
C THR A 800 19.38 15.62 -10.24
N ASP A 801 20.02 15.23 -9.14
CA ASP A 801 20.84 16.11 -8.32
C ASP A 801 21.99 16.71 -9.15
N PHE A 802 22.71 15.90 -9.95
CA PHE A 802 23.76 16.41 -10.85
C PHE A 802 23.23 17.41 -11.89
N ILE A 803 22.07 17.14 -12.48
CA ILE A 803 21.41 18.08 -13.40
C ILE A 803 21.08 19.40 -12.66
N GLY A 804 20.55 19.29 -11.44
CA GLY A 804 20.27 20.43 -10.57
C GLY A 804 21.52 21.27 -10.31
N PHE A 805 22.64 20.64 -9.95
CA PHE A 805 23.92 21.33 -9.72
C PHE A 805 24.47 22.01 -10.98
N ALA A 806 24.35 21.38 -12.15
CA ALA A 806 24.78 21.96 -13.41
C ALA A 806 24.00 23.26 -13.72
N ILE A 807 22.69 23.28 -13.47
CA ILE A 807 21.84 24.46 -13.66
C ILE A 807 22.15 25.54 -12.62
N ILE A 808 22.40 25.17 -11.36
CA ILE A 808 22.85 26.11 -10.34
C ILE A 808 24.18 26.76 -10.74
N ALA A 809 25.15 25.99 -11.21
CA ALA A 809 26.43 26.50 -11.68
C ALA A 809 26.25 27.45 -12.88
N LEU A 810 25.33 27.13 -13.79
CA LEU A 810 24.94 28.01 -14.89
C LEU A 810 24.33 29.33 -14.39
N LEU A 811 23.42 29.28 -13.42
CA LEU A 811 22.81 30.48 -12.82
C LEU A 811 23.86 31.39 -12.17
N VAL A 812 24.77 30.83 -11.37
CA VAL A 812 25.87 31.58 -10.74
C VAL A 812 26.80 32.19 -11.80
N ARG A 813 27.08 31.46 -12.89
CA ARG A 813 27.88 31.98 -14.01
C ARG A 813 27.18 33.12 -14.76
N LEU A 814 25.87 33.04 -14.94
CA LEU A 814 25.07 34.10 -15.57
C LEU A 814 24.93 35.34 -14.67
N GLU A 815 24.83 35.14 -13.36
CA GLU A 815 24.86 36.20 -12.34
C GLU A 815 26.21 36.94 -12.37
N ARG A 816 27.33 36.21 -12.33
CA ARG A 816 28.69 36.80 -12.42
C ARG A 816 28.94 37.56 -13.73
N LYS A 817 28.26 37.19 -14.81
CA LYS A 817 28.34 37.88 -16.12
C LYS A 817 27.39 39.09 -16.23
N GLY A 818 26.62 39.41 -15.18
CA GLY A 818 25.64 40.50 -15.19
C GLY A 818 24.46 40.25 -16.15
N LYS A 819 24.21 38.99 -16.56
CA LYS A 819 23.05 38.66 -17.40
C LYS A 819 21.79 38.43 -16.57
N ILE A 820 21.95 38.06 -15.30
CA ILE A 820 20.89 37.85 -14.32
C ILE A 820 21.24 38.72 -13.11
N HIS A 821 20.24 39.39 -12.55
CA HIS A 821 20.40 40.23 -11.36
C HIS A 821 19.48 39.71 -10.25
N LYS A 822 19.98 39.74 -9.01
CA LYS A 822 19.14 39.61 -7.83
C LYS A 822 18.51 40.97 -7.53
N TYR A 823 17.20 41.00 -7.44
CA TYR A 823 16.44 42.17 -7.00
C TYR A 823 16.41 42.15 -5.45
N GLY A 824 17.53 42.57 -4.85
CA GLY A 824 17.71 42.61 -3.41
C GLY A 824 16.91 43.71 -2.71
N VAL A 825 16.95 43.70 -1.37
CA VAL A 825 16.43 44.80 -0.51
C VAL A 825 17.13 46.13 -0.81
N GLU A 826 18.37 46.10 -1.32
CA GLU A 826 19.20 47.28 -1.62
C GLU A 826 18.68 48.14 -2.80
N GLU A 827 17.88 47.57 -3.71
CA GLU A 827 17.18 48.34 -4.75
C GLU A 827 15.96 49.11 -4.19
N ASP A 828 15.55 48.75 -2.97
CA ASP A 828 14.37 49.26 -2.26
C ASP A 828 14.75 50.36 -1.23
N GLU A 829 16.04 50.47 -0.87
CA GLU A 829 16.57 51.59 -0.07
C GLU A 829 17.05 52.75 -0.95
N ASN A 830 17.27 52.51 -2.25
CA ASN A 830 17.66 53.50 -3.26
C ASN A 830 16.48 53.97 -4.15
N ARG A 831 15.24 53.59 -3.81
CA ARG A 831 13.99 54.05 -4.44
C ARG A 831 13.04 54.58 -3.39
#